data_AF-A0A8C8JVN6-F1
#
_entry.id   AF-A0A8C8JVN6-F1
#
_cell.length_a   1.000
_cell.length_b   1.000
_cell.length_c   1.000
_cell.angle_alpha   90.00
_cell.angle_beta   90.00
_cell.angle_gamma   90.00
#
_symmetry.space_group_name_H-M   'P 1'
#
loop_
_entity.id
_entity.type
_entity.pdbx_description
1 polymer ?
#
loop_
_entity_poly.entity_id
_entity_poly.type
_entity_poly.pdbx_seq_one_letter_code
_entity_poly.pdbx_strand_id
1 'polypeptide(L)'
;MESAEHPVGGGDESPSEADSLWGTDEPLRVGHRGQMSPDCCEDMEDTESLVSHCLLSPSSGAEESSHSHSPAWALAFYGGDCFSQDVVEYARNLGQHSESPCLELKTQELQQQLMIETKSLKKTRHFYQKLLHQERKNKRSDARLMLSKLKVQLEELRSKVEFLDSIKKYLEVLSVDQWGVDVSLLPSLAASDPGSPLDLQPSEEPAVLGLVSLSGAGTGKSSLQAATPLDFMSYLYARNAPLEGYIQQFLYTYRYFCTPQELLQFLMGKFTSAVAGGDPDVSGDSAKVYHRSLDVLQTWLTDYIMVDFSPKSSLLMTLENFLTTEVSPLDRRGERLLTTLQRSPRKRWSQGCGSPISMQEDDDDALSVHTSCRKSAIEYSGRKSFQWRISRVVEPQSTQPKDKAYSIAAALPRPYYTSLMDNISSACLRSEERHPFSQSEHSTQHTAQQLTLLQQEMFQGCHPIHFLNSKSQGVRDKAVFVTKHAAHSVPPVEGSSLFVHEGTPQDSHLQQLLRYADSVSNWVSAEIVICDSIKIQAALLTKFLLIAKHCYESRDFATAMQVLGGLENVIVRQLPAWKHLSTKVCEVLEDLRAVQVFLKSDNLCLMGGEHVRRRPTLPAVHILTMHIQQLEIGAFTLTSGAYKWPKLRTIAKVVSQVHAFQETVYSFTPDPGLQAYIRLRIAHLSGCDIPLLAADNEANFHHNPTDRHTRRIQDTLKRVKATFQ
;
A
#
# COMPACT_ATOMS: atom_id res chain seq x y z
N MET A 1 -55.66 -45.59 43.83
CA MET A 1 -56.08 -46.87 43.25
C MET A 1 -55.00 -47.27 42.26
N GLU A 2 -54.32 -48.37 42.57
CA GLU A 2 -53.49 -49.29 41.75
C GLU A 2 -52.42 -48.68 40.81
N SER A 3 -51.11 -48.95 40.92
CA SER A 3 -50.30 -50.18 41.02
C SER A 3 -49.62 -50.52 39.68
N ALA A 4 -48.29 -50.69 39.78
CA ALA A 4 -47.44 -51.69 39.10
C ALA A 4 -46.97 -51.52 37.63
N GLU A 5 -45.64 -51.52 37.51
CA GLU A 5 -44.77 -52.44 36.71
C GLU A 5 -44.79 -52.47 35.16
N HIS A 6 -43.68 -51.97 34.58
CA HIS A 6 -42.65 -52.69 33.78
C HIS A 6 -43.00 -53.55 32.51
N PRO A 7 -42.02 -53.77 31.60
CA PRO A 7 -42.10 -53.39 30.17
C PRO A 7 -42.01 -54.56 29.17
N VAL A 8 -42.10 -54.30 27.85
CA VAL A 8 -41.38 -55.00 26.75
C VAL A 8 -41.76 -54.41 25.37
N GLY A 9 -40.74 -54.07 24.57
CA GLY A 9 -40.58 -54.47 23.15
C GLY A 9 -41.39 -53.82 22.02
N GLY A 10 -40.71 -52.95 21.25
CA GLY A 10 -40.52 -53.12 19.78
C GLY A 10 -41.38 -52.30 18.80
N GLY A 11 -40.71 -51.54 17.92
CA GLY A 11 -41.14 -51.31 16.53
C GLY A 11 -41.43 -49.87 16.07
N ASP A 12 -40.41 -49.24 15.47
CA ASP A 12 -40.39 -48.38 14.26
C ASP A 12 -41.50 -47.36 13.93
N GLU A 13 -41.14 -46.07 13.78
CA GLU A 13 -40.99 -45.35 12.47
C GLU A 13 -40.80 -43.81 12.64
N SER A 14 -39.60 -43.32 12.23
CA SER A 14 -39.32 -42.11 11.42
C SER A 14 -39.53 -40.64 11.96
N PRO A 15 -38.87 -39.60 11.37
CA PRO A 15 -37.51 -39.53 10.80
C PRO A 15 -36.71 -38.21 11.06
N SER A 16 -35.43 -38.26 10.65
CA SER A 16 -34.59 -37.20 10.02
C SER A 16 -33.82 -36.18 10.87
N GLU A 17 -32.50 -36.36 10.96
CA GLU A 17 -31.45 -35.58 10.24
C GLU A 17 -30.09 -35.74 10.95
N ALA A 18 -29.18 -36.48 10.33
CA ALA A 18 -27.74 -36.40 10.58
C ALA A 18 -27.06 -36.88 9.30
N ASP A 19 -26.03 -36.18 8.85
CA ASP A 19 -24.89 -36.84 8.20
C ASP A 19 -23.66 -35.93 8.18
N SER A 20 -22.59 -36.48 8.75
CA SER A 20 -21.23 -36.00 8.66
C SER A 20 -20.30 -37.21 8.67
N LEU A 21 -19.24 -37.12 7.84
CA LEU A 21 -18.11 -38.03 7.65
C LEU A 21 -18.33 -39.16 6.64
N TRP A 22 -17.43 -39.26 5.64
CA TRP A 22 -16.66 -40.47 5.30
C TRP A 22 -15.55 -40.10 4.30
N GLY A 23 -14.40 -40.76 4.45
CA GLY A 23 -13.38 -40.90 3.41
C GLY A 23 -13.32 -42.34 2.86
N THR A 24 -12.35 -42.53 1.95
CA THR A 24 -11.67 -43.77 1.48
C THR A 24 -12.12 -44.47 0.15
N ASP A 25 -11.18 -44.47 -0.81
CA ASP A 25 -10.70 -45.47 -1.81
C ASP A 25 -11.54 -46.13 -2.94
N GLU A 26 -11.04 -45.89 -4.18
CA GLU A 26 -10.77 -46.72 -5.40
C GLU A 26 -11.71 -47.87 -5.90
N PRO A 27 -11.75 -48.24 -7.24
CA PRO A 27 -10.58 -48.62 -8.05
C PRO A 27 -10.58 -48.40 -9.60
N LEU A 28 -9.40 -48.66 -10.17
CA LEU A 28 -8.89 -48.70 -11.55
C LEU A 28 -9.76 -49.33 -12.67
N ARG A 29 -9.69 -48.75 -13.89
CA ARG A 29 -9.78 -49.46 -15.18
C ARG A 29 -8.80 -48.91 -16.23
N VAL A 30 -8.11 -49.83 -16.90
CA VAL A 30 -7.09 -49.65 -17.95
C VAL A 30 -7.69 -49.82 -19.35
N GLY A 31 -7.20 -49.05 -20.34
CA GLY A 31 -7.41 -49.29 -21.78
C GLY A 31 -6.56 -48.38 -22.70
N HIS A 32 -5.60 -48.98 -23.42
CA HIS A 32 -4.63 -48.43 -24.41
C HIS A 32 -5.26 -47.67 -25.61
N ARG A 33 -4.60 -46.85 -26.47
CA ARG A 33 -3.28 -46.95 -27.16
C ARG A 33 -2.97 -45.68 -28.02
N GLY A 34 -1.68 -45.28 -28.13
CA GLY A 34 -0.99 -44.74 -29.34
C GLY A 34 -0.95 -43.20 -29.55
N GLN A 35 0.14 -42.46 -29.26
CA GLN A 35 1.46 -42.28 -29.91
C GLN A 35 1.61 -41.01 -30.80
N MET A 36 2.80 -40.36 -30.68
CA MET A 36 3.44 -39.22 -31.40
C MET A 36 3.13 -37.80 -30.85
N SER A 37 3.98 -37.13 -30.03
CA SER A 37 5.34 -36.51 -30.20
C SER A 37 5.29 -34.97 -30.41
N PRO A 38 6.35 -34.20 -30.09
CA PRO A 38 6.32 -33.12 -29.07
C PRO A 38 6.65 -31.71 -29.63
N ASP A 39 6.34 -30.64 -28.88
CA ASP A 39 7.19 -29.43 -28.75
C ASP A 39 6.56 -28.38 -27.82
N CYS A 40 7.42 -27.48 -27.32
CA CYS A 40 7.17 -26.29 -26.47
C CYS A 40 7.25 -26.52 -24.94
N CYS A 41 8.47 -26.69 -24.44
CA CYS A 41 8.82 -26.18 -23.11
C CYS A 41 9.01 -24.67 -23.23
N GLU A 42 8.18 -23.88 -22.55
CA GLU A 42 8.38 -22.44 -22.39
C GLU A 42 9.54 -22.17 -21.41
N ASP A 43 10.40 -21.27 -21.85
CA ASP A 43 11.55 -20.74 -21.15
C ASP A 43 11.14 -19.87 -19.96
N MET A 44 11.70 -20.16 -18.78
CA MET A 44 11.80 -19.22 -17.65
C MET A 44 13.25 -18.73 -17.60
N GLU A 45 13.54 -17.65 -18.31
CA GLU A 45 14.76 -16.88 -18.14
C GLU A 45 14.66 -16.00 -16.89
N ASP A 46 15.06 -16.53 -15.73
CA ASP A 46 15.32 -15.71 -14.55
C ASP A 46 16.60 -14.90 -14.79
N THR A 47 16.41 -13.63 -15.15
CA THR A 47 17.45 -12.62 -15.26
C THR A 47 17.53 -11.87 -13.93
N GLU A 48 18.34 -12.36 -12.98
CA GLU A 48 18.64 -11.60 -11.76
C GLU A 48 20.05 -10.99 -11.84
N SER A 49 20.05 -9.66 -11.84
CA SER A 49 21.22 -8.79 -11.80
C SER A 49 22.02 -8.95 -10.51
N LEU A 50 23.34 -8.95 -10.68
CA LEU A 50 24.39 -8.92 -9.66
C LEU A 50 24.12 -7.93 -8.51
N VAL A 51 23.73 -8.44 -7.34
CA VAL A 51 23.99 -7.74 -6.07
C VAL A 51 25.35 -8.21 -5.57
N SER A 52 26.38 -7.52 -6.03
CA SER A 52 27.76 -7.70 -5.59
C SER A 52 27.93 -7.12 -4.17
N HIS A 53 27.85 -7.95 -3.13
CA HIS A 53 28.42 -7.60 -1.83
C HIS A 53 29.89 -8.04 -1.80
N CYS A 54 30.79 -7.09 -2.11
CA CYS A 54 32.23 -7.26 -1.94
C CYS A 54 32.60 -7.29 -0.45
N LEU A 55 33.41 -8.28 -0.08
CA LEU A 55 34.04 -8.47 1.22
C LEU A 55 35.33 -7.64 1.33
N LEU A 56 35.58 -7.03 2.48
CA LEU A 56 36.95 -6.87 3.04
C LEU A 56 36.92 -7.02 4.57
N SER A 57 38.06 -7.50 5.09
CA SER A 57 38.31 -8.15 6.39
C SER A 57 38.67 -7.15 7.54
N PRO A 58 39.11 -7.57 8.75
CA PRO A 58 38.44 -7.22 10.00
C PRO A 58 39.20 -6.23 10.89
N SER A 59 38.51 -5.19 11.39
CA SER A 59 38.85 -4.54 12.66
C SER A 59 37.76 -3.54 13.07
N SER A 60 37.22 -3.74 14.28
CA SER A 60 36.54 -2.77 15.17
C SER A 60 35.51 -1.79 14.58
N GLY A 61 34.25 -2.01 14.93
CA GLY A 61 33.16 -1.04 14.75
C GLY A 61 31.92 -1.69 14.16
N ALA A 62 30.99 -2.11 15.01
CA ALA A 62 29.72 -2.70 14.60
C ALA A 62 28.84 -1.65 13.90
N GLU A 63 28.90 -1.62 12.57
CA GLU A 63 27.84 -1.05 11.73
C GLU A 63 26.99 -2.22 11.20
N GLU A 64 25.86 -2.45 11.86
CA GLU A 64 24.77 -3.27 11.33
C GLU A 64 24.07 -2.49 10.21
N SER A 65 24.49 -2.70 8.96
CA SER A 65 23.71 -2.34 7.78
C SER A 65 23.23 -3.61 7.08
N SER A 66 22.26 -4.26 7.71
CA SER A 66 21.28 -5.09 7.04
C SER A 66 19.93 -4.67 7.62
N HIS A 67 19.14 -3.94 6.83
CA HIS A 67 17.79 -3.55 7.19
C HIS A 67 16.94 -4.82 7.36
N SER A 68 16.96 -5.39 8.57
CA SER A 68 15.95 -6.33 9.05
C SER A 68 14.62 -5.57 9.00
N HIS A 69 13.71 -5.99 8.13
CA HIS A 69 12.34 -5.48 8.13
C HIS A 69 11.78 -5.68 9.54
N SER A 70 11.57 -4.57 10.25
CA SER A 70 11.01 -4.54 11.60
C SER A 70 9.70 -5.34 11.62
N PRO A 71 9.47 -6.22 12.60
CA PRO A 71 8.23 -7.00 12.72
C PRO A 71 7.01 -6.13 13.08
N ALA A 72 7.12 -4.79 13.02
CA ALA A 72 6.15 -3.83 13.53
C ALA A 72 4.72 -4.04 13.01
N TRP A 73 4.53 -4.22 11.69
CA TRP A 73 3.19 -4.44 11.14
C TRP A 73 2.64 -5.81 11.55
N ALA A 74 3.48 -6.85 11.59
CA ALA A 74 3.09 -8.22 11.94
C ALA A 74 2.66 -8.31 13.40
N LEU A 75 3.37 -7.63 14.31
CA LEU A 75 3.00 -7.48 15.71
C LEU A 75 1.68 -6.72 15.86
N ALA A 76 1.49 -5.61 15.13
CA ALA A 76 0.23 -4.87 15.19
C ALA A 76 -0.97 -5.73 14.73
N PHE A 77 -0.75 -6.62 13.76
CA PHE A 77 -1.80 -7.43 13.14
C PHE A 77 -2.11 -8.74 13.90
N TYR A 78 -1.07 -9.50 14.26
CA TYR A 78 -1.17 -10.83 14.87
C TYR A 78 -0.86 -10.82 16.38
N GLY A 79 -0.30 -9.73 16.93
CA GLY A 79 0.19 -9.71 18.31
C GLY A 79 1.24 -10.80 18.53
N GLY A 80 1.15 -11.49 19.67
CA GLY A 80 2.06 -12.59 20.02
C GLY A 80 1.96 -13.80 19.08
N ASP A 81 0.86 -13.93 18.33
CA ASP A 81 0.64 -15.04 17.39
C ASP A 81 1.42 -14.85 16.07
N CYS A 82 2.21 -13.77 15.93
CA CYS A 82 3.10 -13.59 14.78
C CYS A 82 4.28 -14.57 14.75
N PHE A 83 4.62 -15.17 15.90
CA PHE A 83 5.69 -16.17 16.02
C PHE A 83 5.08 -17.56 16.22
N SER A 84 5.58 -18.55 15.47
CA SER A 84 5.14 -19.94 15.66
C SER A 84 5.61 -20.49 17.01
N GLN A 85 4.93 -21.53 17.49
CA GLN A 85 5.31 -22.19 18.74
C GLN A 85 6.75 -22.75 18.68
N ASP A 86 7.18 -23.24 17.51
CA ASP A 86 8.53 -23.72 17.26
C ASP A 86 9.58 -22.62 17.44
N VAL A 87 9.30 -21.39 16.97
CA VAL A 87 10.18 -20.22 17.16
C VAL A 87 10.34 -19.91 18.64
N VAL A 88 9.23 -19.88 19.38
CA VAL A 88 9.22 -19.59 20.82
C VAL A 88 9.96 -20.67 21.60
N GLU A 89 9.74 -21.94 21.27
CA GLU A 89 10.41 -23.06 21.92
C GLU A 89 11.91 -23.09 21.63
N TYR A 90 12.30 -22.87 20.38
CA TYR A 90 13.71 -22.78 20.00
C TYR A 90 14.41 -21.63 20.73
N ALA A 91 13.80 -20.45 20.76
CA ALA A 91 14.33 -19.29 21.49
C ALA A 91 14.49 -19.56 22.99
N ARG A 92 13.58 -20.32 23.59
CA ARG A 92 13.69 -20.76 24.99
C ARG A 92 14.91 -21.66 25.20
N ASN A 93 15.19 -22.55 24.25
CA ASN A 93 16.25 -23.55 24.32
C ASN A 93 17.65 -23.01 23.97
N LEU A 94 17.75 -21.85 23.33
CA LEU A 94 19.03 -21.15 23.16
C LEU A 94 19.67 -20.85 24.52
N GLY A 95 21.00 -20.98 24.60
CA GLY A 95 21.80 -20.66 25.77
C GLY A 95 21.77 -21.71 26.89
N GLN A 96 21.12 -22.87 26.70
CA GLN A 96 21.02 -23.94 27.71
C GLN A 96 22.38 -24.49 28.20
N HIS A 97 23.46 -24.22 27.48
CA HIS A 97 24.81 -24.59 27.86
C HIS A 97 25.46 -23.65 28.89
N SER A 98 24.77 -22.57 29.30
CA SER A 98 25.18 -21.64 30.36
C SER A 98 24.33 -21.82 31.63
N GLU A 99 24.94 -21.70 32.81
CA GLU A 99 24.26 -21.80 34.11
C GLU A 99 23.21 -20.67 34.31
N SER A 100 23.34 -19.55 33.59
CA SER A 100 22.34 -18.48 33.51
C SER A 100 22.23 -17.93 32.07
N PRO A 101 21.26 -18.41 31.27
CA PRO A 101 21.09 -17.93 29.90
C PRO A 101 20.51 -16.50 29.89
N CYS A 102 21.38 -15.50 29.67
CA CYS A 102 20.94 -14.13 29.40
C CYS A 102 20.56 -13.93 27.93
N LEU A 103 19.75 -12.91 27.64
CA LEU A 103 19.28 -12.61 26.28
C LEU A 103 20.43 -12.32 25.30
N GLU A 104 21.51 -11.71 25.79
CA GLU A 104 22.69 -11.39 24.99
C GLU A 104 23.38 -12.66 24.47
N LEU A 105 23.57 -13.67 25.34
CA LEU A 105 24.13 -14.97 24.94
C LEU A 105 23.25 -15.67 23.90
N LYS A 106 21.92 -15.66 24.09
CA LYS A 106 20.97 -16.23 23.12
C LYS A 106 21.09 -15.56 21.75
N THR A 107 21.23 -14.23 21.74
CA THR A 107 21.37 -13.45 20.51
C THR A 107 22.70 -13.76 19.82
N GLN A 108 23.80 -13.88 20.56
CA GLN A 108 25.12 -14.23 20.02
C GLN A 108 25.14 -15.66 19.43
N GLU A 109 24.57 -16.64 20.14
CA GLU A 109 24.46 -18.03 19.67
C GLU A 109 23.64 -18.10 18.38
N LEU A 110 22.47 -17.46 18.36
CA LEU A 110 21.63 -17.38 17.16
C LEU A 110 22.36 -16.73 15.99
N GLN A 111 23.08 -15.63 16.24
CA GLN A 111 23.81 -14.91 15.19
C GLN A 111 24.94 -15.75 14.59
N GLN A 112 25.63 -16.56 15.41
CA GLN A 112 26.61 -17.52 14.91
C GLN A 112 25.95 -18.55 13.99
N GLN A 113 24.80 -19.10 14.39
CA GLN A 113 24.08 -20.08 13.60
C GLN A 113 23.54 -19.49 12.29
N LEU A 114 22.96 -18.29 12.34
CA LEU A 114 22.49 -17.56 11.17
C LEU A 114 23.64 -17.30 10.18
N MET A 115 24.84 -16.95 10.67
CA MET A 115 26.01 -16.73 9.84
C MET A 115 26.49 -18.01 9.13
N ILE A 116 26.50 -19.15 9.84
CA ILE A 116 26.87 -20.46 9.27
C ILE A 116 25.88 -20.87 8.18
N GLU A 117 24.59 -20.84 8.47
CA GLU A 117 23.55 -21.28 7.53
C GLU A 117 23.44 -20.36 6.32
N THR A 118 23.56 -19.04 6.51
CA THR A 118 23.60 -18.07 5.40
C THR A 118 24.80 -18.30 4.49
N LYS A 119 25.97 -18.63 5.07
CA LYS A 119 27.17 -18.97 4.30
C LYS A 119 27.00 -20.30 3.54
N SER A 120 26.34 -21.28 4.16
CA SER A 120 26.00 -22.55 3.53
C SER A 120 25.06 -22.33 2.33
N LEU A 121 23.98 -21.56 2.52
CA LEU A 121 23.01 -21.20 1.47
C LEU A 121 23.70 -20.51 0.29
N LYS A 122 24.59 -19.55 0.55
CA LYS A 122 25.39 -18.87 -0.49
C LYS A 122 26.26 -19.85 -1.28
N LYS A 123 26.94 -20.78 -0.61
CA LYS A 123 27.79 -21.79 -1.27
C LYS A 123 26.98 -22.74 -2.15
N THR A 124 25.87 -23.26 -1.63
CA THR A 124 24.98 -24.16 -2.37
C THR A 124 24.36 -23.46 -3.57
N ARG A 125 23.98 -22.18 -3.44
CA ARG A 125 23.46 -21.36 -4.54
C ARG A 125 24.48 -21.17 -5.65
N HIS A 126 25.72 -20.83 -5.30
CA HIS A 126 26.82 -20.69 -6.27
C HIS A 126 27.11 -22.01 -7.00
N PHE A 127 27.08 -23.13 -6.27
CA PHE A 127 27.26 -24.45 -6.86
C PHE A 127 26.12 -24.80 -7.83
N TYR A 128 24.87 -24.54 -7.44
CA TYR A 128 23.69 -24.72 -8.28
C TYR A 128 23.78 -23.91 -9.58
N GLN A 129 24.13 -22.63 -9.50
CA GLN A 129 24.30 -21.76 -10.68
C GLN A 129 25.40 -22.27 -11.62
N LYS A 130 26.54 -22.68 -11.07
CA LYS A 130 27.64 -23.28 -11.86
C LYS A 130 27.20 -24.55 -12.59
N LEU A 131 26.49 -25.44 -11.88
CA LEU A 131 26.01 -26.69 -12.44
C LEU A 131 24.92 -26.47 -13.50
N LEU A 132 24.05 -25.47 -13.30
CA LEU A 132 23.01 -25.08 -14.26
C LEU A 132 23.63 -24.54 -15.55
N HIS A 133 24.69 -23.73 -15.44
CA HIS A 133 25.45 -23.27 -16.61
C HIS A 133 26.18 -24.42 -17.32
N GLN A 134 26.68 -25.40 -16.58
CA GLN A 134 27.32 -26.60 -17.14
C GLN A 134 26.31 -27.53 -17.83
N GLU A 135 25.09 -27.67 -17.30
CA GLU A 135 24.02 -28.47 -17.91
C GLU A 135 23.57 -27.86 -19.25
N ARG A 136 23.42 -26.52 -19.30
CA ARG A 136 23.14 -25.78 -20.55
C ARG A 136 24.18 -26.05 -21.64
N LYS A 137 25.45 -26.32 -21.27
CA LYS A 137 26.55 -26.63 -22.21
C LYS A 137 26.63 -28.10 -22.60
N ASN A 138 26.44 -29.03 -21.66
CA ASN A 138 26.82 -30.44 -21.84
C ASN A 138 25.66 -31.45 -21.80
N LYS A 139 24.39 -31.03 -21.61
CA LYS A 139 23.16 -31.86 -21.61
C LYS A 139 23.32 -33.28 -21.03
N ARG A 140 23.89 -33.38 -19.82
CA ARG A 140 24.16 -34.67 -19.14
C ARG A 140 23.02 -35.06 -18.19
N SER A 141 22.54 -36.31 -18.24
CA SER A 141 21.45 -36.84 -17.38
C SER A 141 21.78 -36.75 -15.89
N ASP A 142 23.02 -37.03 -15.50
CA ASP A 142 23.47 -37.00 -14.10
C ASP A 142 23.38 -35.58 -13.50
N ALA A 143 23.62 -34.55 -14.31
CA ALA A 143 23.57 -33.16 -13.89
C ALA A 143 22.13 -32.72 -13.56
N ARG A 144 21.13 -33.20 -14.30
CA ARG A 144 19.71 -32.92 -14.01
C ARG A 144 19.24 -33.50 -12.68
N LEU A 145 19.62 -34.75 -12.39
CA LEU A 145 19.32 -35.38 -11.10
C LEU A 145 20.00 -34.64 -9.93
N MET A 146 21.23 -34.19 -10.13
CA MET A 146 21.93 -33.40 -9.11
C MET A 146 21.30 -32.01 -8.94
N LEU A 147 20.87 -31.35 -10.02
CA LEU A 147 20.15 -30.07 -9.96
C LEU A 147 18.82 -30.19 -9.22
N SER A 148 18.04 -31.25 -9.43
CA SER A 148 16.79 -31.45 -8.69
C SER A 148 17.02 -31.65 -7.19
N LYS A 149 18.04 -32.44 -6.81
CA LYS A 149 18.45 -32.60 -5.40
C LYS A 149 18.93 -31.30 -4.78
N LEU A 150 19.78 -30.54 -5.49
CA LEU A 150 20.26 -29.24 -5.02
C LEU A 150 19.14 -28.22 -4.87
N LYS A 151 18.12 -28.26 -5.75
CA LYS A 151 16.95 -27.38 -5.63
C LYS A 151 16.20 -27.63 -4.33
N VAL A 152 16.01 -28.91 -3.95
CA VAL A 152 15.40 -29.27 -2.66
C VAL A 152 16.27 -28.78 -1.49
N GLN A 153 17.58 -29.03 -1.53
CA GLN A 153 18.50 -28.54 -0.49
C GLN A 153 18.50 -27.02 -0.37
N LEU A 154 18.43 -26.28 -1.48
CA LEU A 154 18.35 -24.83 -1.46
C LEU A 154 17.09 -24.33 -0.76
N GLU A 155 15.96 -24.97 -1.02
CA GLU A 155 14.69 -24.61 -0.39
C GLU A 155 14.67 -24.93 1.11
N GLU A 156 15.25 -26.06 1.50
CA GLU A 156 15.44 -26.42 2.92
C GLU A 156 16.35 -25.41 3.63
N LEU A 157 17.50 -25.06 3.04
CA LEU A 157 18.39 -24.05 3.63
C LEU A 157 17.75 -22.66 3.67
N ARG A 158 16.97 -22.29 2.65
CA ARG A 158 16.21 -21.03 2.64
C ARG A 158 15.21 -21.01 3.79
N SER A 159 14.42 -22.07 3.94
CA SER A 159 13.43 -22.21 5.01
C SER A 159 14.09 -22.17 6.39
N LYS A 160 15.27 -22.79 6.55
CA LYS A 160 16.05 -22.75 7.79
C LYS A 160 16.54 -21.35 8.12
N VAL A 161 17.04 -20.60 7.13
CA VAL A 161 17.46 -19.20 7.33
C VAL A 161 16.27 -18.32 7.71
N GLU A 162 15.13 -18.46 7.02
CA GLU A 162 13.89 -17.73 7.34
C GLU A 162 13.39 -18.04 8.77
N PHE A 163 13.49 -19.29 9.21
CA PHE A 163 13.16 -19.70 10.57
C PHE A 163 14.09 -19.03 11.61
N LEU A 164 15.41 -19.03 11.37
CA LEU A 164 16.38 -18.38 12.24
C LEU A 164 16.19 -16.85 12.27
N ASP A 165 15.86 -16.23 11.14
CA ASP A 165 15.51 -14.80 11.07
C ASP A 165 14.23 -14.50 11.87
N SER A 166 13.26 -15.42 11.88
CA SER A 166 12.05 -15.30 12.70
C SER A 166 12.36 -15.36 14.20
N ILE A 167 13.30 -16.22 14.61
CA ILE A 167 13.81 -16.25 15.99
C ILE A 167 14.56 -14.97 16.33
N LYS A 168 15.33 -14.41 15.39
CA LYS A 168 16.04 -13.15 15.60
C LYS A 168 15.06 -12.02 15.90
N LYS A 169 14.01 -11.90 15.07
CA LYS A 169 12.91 -10.93 15.29
C LYS A 169 12.22 -11.15 16.63
N TYR A 170 12.02 -12.40 17.05
CA TYR A 170 11.44 -12.70 18.36
C TYR A 170 12.34 -12.25 19.52
N LEU A 171 13.66 -12.53 19.45
CA LEU A 171 14.62 -12.06 20.45
C LEU A 171 14.73 -10.53 20.49
N GLU A 172 14.63 -9.85 19.35
CA GLU A 172 14.56 -8.38 19.28
C GLU A 172 13.31 -7.84 20.01
N VAL A 173 12.16 -8.52 19.89
CA VAL A 173 10.95 -8.14 20.66
C VAL A 173 11.15 -8.39 22.16
N LEU A 174 11.77 -9.51 22.53
CA LEU A 174 12.08 -9.82 23.93
C LEU A 174 13.11 -8.86 24.55
N SER A 175 14.05 -8.34 23.76
CA SER A 175 15.04 -7.36 24.23
C SER A 175 14.41 -6.03 24.62
N VAL A 176 13.34 -5.63 23.93
CA VAL A 176 12.51 -4.49 24.33
C VAL A 176 11.64 -4.89 25.52
N ASP A 177 11.03 -6.08 25.48
CA ASP A 177 10.10 -6.54 26.50
C ASP A 177 10.72 -6.68 27.91
N GLN A 178 12.01 -7.00 28.00
CA GLN A 178 12.72 -7.14 29.28
C GLN A 178 12.67 -5.87 30.15
N TRP A 179 12.48 -4.70 29.52
CA TRP A 179 12.35 -3.40 30.19
C TRP A 179 10.89 -3.04 30.52
N GLY A 180 9.97 -4.02 30.51
CA GLY A 180 8.57 -3.82 30.86
C GLY A 180 8.33 -3.78 32.37
N VAL A 181 7.53 -2.82 32.81
CA VAL A 181 7.07 -2.66 34.19
C VAL A 181 5.80 -3.49 34.42
N ASP A 182 5.58 -3.93 35.65
CA ASP A 182 4.34 -4.64 36.01
C ASP A 182 3.10 -3.73 35.83
N VAL A 183 1.98 -4.32 35.42
CA VAL A 183 0.73 -3.60 35.13
C VAL A 183 0.19 -2.87 36.37
N SER A 184 0.44 -3.39 37.58
CA SER A 184 0.02 -2.77 38.84
C SER A 184 0.69 -1.42 39.13
N LEU A 185 1.86 -1.15 38.55
CA LEU A 185 2.63 0.08 38.75
C LEU A 185 2.28 1.17 37.72
N LEU A 186 1.48 0.85 36.69
CA LEU A 186 1.15 1.79 35.62
C LEU A 186 0.32 2.99 36.07
N PRO A 187 -0.63 2.88 37.03
CA PRO A 187 -1.37 4.04 37.51
C PRO A 187 -0.48 5.07 38.22
N SER A 188 0.45 4.61 39.07
CA SER A 188 1.42 5.50 39.72
C SER A 188 2.42 6.08 38.71
N LEU A 189 2.81 5.30 37.70
CA LEU A 189 3.59 5.81 36.57
C LEU A 189 2.83 6.86 35.77
N ALA A 190 1.53 6.71 35.53
CA ALA A 190 0.72 7.69 34.81
C ALA A 190 0.63 9.02 35.60
N ALA A 191 0.42 8.92 36.92
CA ALA A 191 0.26 10.06 37.82
C ALA A 191 1.57 10.79 38.18
N SER A 192 2.75 10.23 37.86
CA SER A 192 4.02 10.84 38.27
C SER A 192 4.31 12.16 37.55
N ASP A 193 4.76 13.15 38.34
CA ASP A 193 5.10 14.47 37.84
C ASP A 193 6.41 14.46 37.03
N PRO A 194 6.52 15.26 35.94
CA PRO A 194 7.75 15.36 35.18
C PRO A 194 8.91 15.88 36.03
N GLY A 195 10.04 15.16 36.03
CA GLY A 195 11.28 15.57 36.68
C GLY A 195 11.37 15.30 38.19
N SER A 196 10.31 14.80 38.84
CA SER A 196 10.43 14.25 40.20
C SER A 196 10.95 12.81 40.16
N PRO A 197 11.76 12.37 41.15
CA PRO A 197 12.18 10.97 41.26
C PRO A 197 10.98 10.01 41.20
N LEU A 198 11.11 8.91 40.47
CA LEU A 198 10.06 7.90 40.37
C LEU A 198 9.90 7.14 41.69
N ASP A 199 8.74 7.27 42.32
CA ASP A 199 8.27 6.42 43.42
C ASP A 199 7.03 5.65 42.95
N LEU A 200 7.26 4.46 42.41
CA LEU A 200 6.20 3.63 41.83
C LEU A 200 5.59 2.75 42.92
N GLN A 201 4.31 2.97 43.19
CA GLN A 201 3.53 2.18 44.13
C GLN A 201 2.53 1.29 43.38
N PRO A 202 2.41 0.00 43.76
CA PRO A 202 1.43 -0.90 43.15
C PRO A 202 0.01 -0.46 43.54
N SER A 203 -0.87 -0.36 42.54
CA SER A 203 -2.30 -0.09 42.76
C SER A 203 -3.06 -1.39 42.95
N GLU A 204 -3.86 -1.48 44.02
CA GLU A 204 -4.76 -2.61 44.28
C GLU A 204 -6.05 -2.56 43.45
N GLU A 205 -6.30 -1.48 42.72
CA GLU A 205 -7.47 -1.33 41.84
C GLU A 205 -7.09 -1.55 40.35
N PRO A 206 -7.17 -2.80 39.83
CA PRO A 206 -7.03 -3.07 38.39
C PRO A 206 -8.16 -2.43 37.54
N ALA A 207 -9.14 -1.79 38.19
CA ALA A 207 -10.28 -1.11 37.57
C ALA A 207 -9.90 0.17 36.82
N VAL A 208 -8.78 0.83 37.15
CA VAL A 208 -8.38 2.12 36.54
C VAL A 208 -8.07 1.96 35.04
N LEU A 209 -7.57 0.80 34.60
CA LEU A 209 -7.25 0.51 33.20
C LEU A 209 -8.38 -0.22 32.45
N GLY A 210 -9.57 -0.40 33.02
CA GLY A 210 -10.65 -1.15 32.37
C GLY A 210 -10.19 -2.53 31.85
N LEU A 211 -9.24 -3.18 32.55
CA LEU A 211 -8.69 -4.47 32.18
C LEU A 211 -9.69 -5.55 32.55
N VAL A 212 -10.13 -6.33 31.56
CA VAL A 212 -11.02 -7.49 31.79
C VAL A 212 -10.21 -8.76 31.56
N SER A 213 -10.13 -9.60 32.58
CA SER A 213 -9.60 -10.97 32.47
C SER A 213 -10.63 -11.85 31.78
N LEU A 214 -10.35 -12.28 30.55
CA LEU A 214 -11.17 -13.26 29.85
C LEU A 214 -10.85 -14.65 30.40
N SER A 215 -11.48 -15.02 31.52
CA SER A 215 -11.45 -16.40 32.02
C SER A 215 -12.34 -17.28 31.13
N GLY A 216 -11.79 -17.78 30.01
CA GLY A 216 -12.56 -18.62 29.08
C GLY A 216 -11.76 -19.38 28.02
N ALA A 217 -10.43 -19.48 28.10
CA ALA A 217 -9.64 -20.41 27.29
C ALA A 217 -8.17 -20.48 27.80
N GLY A 218 -7.90 -21.27 28.84
CA GLY A 218 -6.57 -21.83 29.20
C GLY A 218 -5.37 -20.88 29.47
N THR A 219 -5.47 -19.60 29.15
CA THR A 219 -4.45 -18.57 29.35
C THR A 219 -5.16 -17.36 29.91
N GLY A 220 -4.94 -17.03 31.18
CA GLY A 220 -5.54 -15.88 31.84
C GLY A 220 -5.01 -14.55 31.31
N LYS A 221 -5.27 -14.25 30.03
CA LYS A 221 -4.87 -12.99 29.39
C LYS A 221 -5.89 -11.92 29.74
N SER A 222 -5.50 -10.96 30.60
CA SER A 222 -6.22 -9.70 30.77
C SER A 222 -6.05 -8.88 29.50
N SER A 223 -7.15 -8.33 28.97
CA SER A 223 -7.11 -7.52 27.74
C SER A 223 -7.66 -6.13 28.03
N LEU A 224 -6.89 -5.11 27.69
CA LEU A 224 -7.24 -3.69 27.82
C LEU A 224 -8.53 -3.39 27.05
N GLN A 225 -9.58 -2.91 27.74
CA GLN A 225 -10.87 -2.58 27.10
C GLN A 225 -11.06 -1.07 26.91
N ALA A 226 -10.80 -0.29 27.95
CA ALA A 226 -10.90 1.16 27.86
C ALA A 226 -10.04 1.86 28.91
N ALA A 227 -9.46 3.00 28.53
CA ALA A 227 -8.65 3.80 29.44
C ALA A 227 -8.63 5.27 29.04
N THR A 228 -8.05 6.13 29.90
CA THR A 228 -7.77 7.52 29.55
C THR A 228 -6.55 7.63 28.63
N PRO A 229 -6.31 8.77 27.96
CA PRO A 229 -5.09 8.97 27.16
C PRO A 229 -3.79 8.75 27.94
N LEU A 230 -3.72 9.22 29.20
CA LEU A 230 -2.56 9.04 30.08
C LEU A 230 -2.31 7.56 30.39
N ASP A 231 -3.38 6.81 30.62
CA ASP A 231 -3.31 5.38 30.88
C ASP A 231 -2.85 4.57 29.67
N PHE A 232 -3.27 4.95 28.46
CA PHE A 232 -2.74 4.34 27.24
C PHE A 232 -1.25 4.65 27.05
N MET A 233 -0.84 5.88 27.34
CA MET A 233 0.58 6.24 27.28
C MET A 233 1.40 5.50 28.35
N SER A 234 0.86 5.27 29.55
CA SER A 234 1.55 4.48 30.58
C SER A 234 1.63 3.00 30.19
N TYR A 235 0.63 2.43 29.51
CA TYR A 235 0.65 1.04 29.05
C TYR A 235 1.74 0.73 28.00
N LEU A 236 2.33 1.75 27.36
CA LEU A 236 3.56 1.58 26.55
C LEU A 236 4.74 0.99 27.36
N TYR A 237 4.70 1.19 28.68
CA TYR A 237 5.69 0.68 29.64
C TYR A 237 5.34 -0.68 30.22
N ALA A 238 4.16 -1.23 29.91
CA ALA A 238 3.75 -2.53 30.42
C ALA A 238 4.67 -3.65 29.90
N ARG A 239 4.87 -4.65 30.75
CA ARG A 239 5.39 -5.95 30.34
C ARG A 239 4.43 -6.60 29.33
N ASN A 240 4.98 -7.30 28.35
CA ASN A 240 4.32 -7.88 27.18
C ASN A 240 3.75 -6.86 26.16
N ALA A 241 3.76 -5.55 26.42
CA ALA A 241 3.26 -4.56 25.44
C ALA A 241 3.92 -4.67 24.04
N PRO A 242 5.24 -4.89 23.90
CA PRO A 242 5.86 -5.15 22.60
C PRO A 242 5.37 -6.44 21.96
N LEU A 243 5.28 -7.53 22.73
CA LEU A 243 4.89 -8.85 22.25
C LEU A 243 3.41 -8.91 21.82
N GLU A 244 2.54 -8.20 22.52
CA GLU A 244 1.12 -8.05 22.18
C GLU A 244 0.88 -7.14 20.96
N GLY A 245 1.94 -6.49 20.46
CA GLY A 245 1.87 -5.48 19.41
C GLY A 245 1.24 -4.16 19.85
N TYR A 246 1.14 -3.92 21.16
CA TYR A 246 0.51 -2.73 21.73
C TYR A 246 1.21 -1.46 21.28
N ILE A 247 2.55 -1.44 21.29
CA ILE A 247 3.33 -0.24 20.92
C ILE A 247 2.97 0.21 19.50
N GLN A 248 2.93 -0.72 18.54
CA GLN A 248 2.60 -0.40 17.16
C GLN A 248 1.12 -0.05 16.99
N GLN A 249 0.22 -0.78 17.66
CA GLN A 249 -1.21 -0.46 17.67
C GLN A 249 -1.47 0.96 18.20
N PHE A 250 -0.78 1.33 19.29
CA PHE A 250 -0.81 2.66 19.88
C PHE A 250 -0.28 3.69 18.88
N LEU A 251 0.92 3.50 18.31
CA LEU A 251 1.53 4.47 17.39
C LEU A 251 0.70 4.69 16.11
N TYR A 252 -0.04 3.68 15.63
CA TYR A 252 -1.00 3.86 14.54
C TYR A 252 -2.20 4.72 14.95
N THR A 253 -2.69 4.63 16.19
CA THR A 253 -4.03 5.13 16.56
C THR A 253 -4.06 6.19 17.64
N TYR A 254 -2.92 6.60 18.21
CA TYR A 254 -2.89 7.58 19.31
C TYR A 254 -3.53 8.92 18.95
N ARG A 255 -3.47 9.31 17.66
CA ARG A 255 -4.06 10.56 17.13
C ARG A 255 -5.57 10.66 17.32
N TYR A 256 -6.26 9.56 17.64
CA TYR A 256 -7.66 9.59 18.02
C TYR A 256 -7.91 10.16 19.42
N PHE A 257 -6.90 10.21 20.28
CA PHE A 257 -7.07 10.53 21.70
C PHE A 257 -5.94 11.36 22.33
N CYS A 258 -4.78 11.50 21.70
CA CYS A 258 -3.73 12.45 22.09
C CYS A 258 -2.94 12.99 20.88
N THR A 259 -2.31 14.14 21.08
CA THR A 259 -1.46 14.81 20.09
C THR A 259 -0.01 14.30 20.14
N PRO A 260 0.76 14.46 19.04
CA PRO A 260 2.20 14.15 19.04
C PRO A 260 2.96 14.90 20.15
N GLN A 261 2.59 16.16 20.42
CA GLN A 261 3.22 17.00 21.44
C GLN A 261 3.00 16.43 22.84
N GLU A 262 1.77 16.02 23.17
CA GLU A 262 1.44 15.40 24.45
C GLU A 262 2.19 14.07 24.63
N LEU A 263 2.26 13.24 23.59
CA LEU A 263 3.03 11.99 23.63
C LEU A 263 4.52 12.25 23.86
N LEU A 264 5.11 13.21 23.15
CA LEU A 264 6.52 13.55 23.31
C LEU A 264 6.80 14.08 24.73
N GLN A 265 5.96 14.99 25.23
CA GLN A 265 6.09 15.52 26.60
C GLN A 265 5.98 14.42 27.65
N PHE A 266 5.05 13.47 27.47
CA PHE A 266 4.93 12.32 28.36
C PHE A 266 6.21 11.48 28.37
N LEU A 267 6.75 11.12 27.20
CA LEU A 267 7.98 10.32 27.10
C LEU A 267 9.20 11.06 27.70
N MET A 268 9.36 12.35 27.42
CA MET A 268 10.43 13.18 28.00
C MET A 268 10.29 13.28 29.53
N GLY A 269 9.07 13.46 30.03
CA GLY A 269 8.78 13.49 31.46
C GLY A 269 9.17 12.18 32.15
N LYS A 270 8.77 11.03 31.59
CA LYS A 270 9.11 9.73 32.19
C LYS A 270 10.60 9.41 32.12
N PHE A 271 11.29 9.81 31.05
CA PHE A 271 12.75 9.71 30.96
C PHE A 271 13.45 10.55 32.04
N THR A 272 13.09 11.82 32.17
CA THR A 272 13.73 12.73 33.15
C THR A 272 13.46 12.31 34.59
N SER A 273 12.24 11.86 34.91
CA SER A 273 11.91 11.30 36.23
C SER A 273 12.68 10.02 36.55
N ALA A 274 12.96 9.18 35.54
CA ALA A 274 13.77 7.98 35.71
C ALA A 274 15.23 8.31 36.02
N VAL A 275 15.81 9.31 35.34
CA VAL A 275 17.18 9.78 35.57
C VAL A 275 17.32 10.48 36.94
N ALA A 276 16.30 11.23 37.36
CA ALA A 276 16.31 11.91 38.67
C ALA A 276 16.35 10.93 39.87
N GLY A 277 15.96 9.67 39.67
CA GLY A 277 15.92 8.63 40.69
C GLY A 277 17.26 7.94 41.01
N GLY A 278 18.34 8.23 40.29
CA GLY A 278 19.66 7.62 40.51
C GLY A 278 20.31 7.08 39.23
N ASP A 279 21.41 6.32 39.39
CA ASP A 279 22.19 5.76 38.27
C ASP A 279 21.36 4.70 37.49
N PRO A 280 21.13 4.87 36.17
CA PRO A 280 20.32 3.95 35.36
C PRO A 280 20.87 2.51 35.26
N ASP A 281 22.11 2.26 35.68
CA ASP A 281 22.75 0.94 35.67
C ASP A 281 22.32 0.02 36.85
N VAL A 282 21.53 0.52 37.82
CA VAL A 282 21.02 -0.29 38.94
C VAL A 282 19.67 -0.90 38.58
N SER A 283 19.57 -2.25 38.57
CA SER A 283 18.35 -2.97 38.18
C SER A 283 17.16 -2.58 39.08
N GLY A 284 16.25 -1.76 38.57
CA GLY A 284 15.05 -1.30 39.25
C GLY A 284 14.01 -0.81 38.27
N ASP A 285 12.83 -0.41 38.75
CA ASP A 285 11.75 0.03 37.87
C ASP A 285 12.06 1.35 37.16
N SER A 286 12.88 2.23 37.76
CA SER A 286 13.40 3.43 37.10
C SER A 286 14.26 3.09 35.86
N ALA A 287 15.12 2.07 35.93
CA ALA A 287 15.91 1.62 34.78
C ALA A 287 15.01 1.06 33.65
N LYS A 288 13.95 0.31 34.01
CA LYS A 288 12.95 -0.17 33.05
C LYS A 288 12.26 0.98 32.32
N VAL A 289 11.78 1.99 33.08
CA VAL A 289 11.16 3.19 32.51
C VAL A 289 12.15 3.92 31.60
N TYR A 290 13.39 4.13 32.06
CA TYR A 290 14.46 4.76 31.29
C TYR A 290 14.68 4.09 29.93
N HIS A 291 14.94 2.78 29.91
CA HIS A 291 15.21 2.05 28.67
C HIS A 291 13.98 2.01 27.76
N ARG A 292 12.79 1.81 28.32
CA ARG A 292 11.55 1.73 27.54
C ARG A 292 11.15 3.07 26.93
N SER A 293 11.39 4.20 27.60
CA SER A 293 11.19 5.54 27.00
C SER A 293 11.98 5.68 25.70
N LEU A 294 13.24 5.24 25.70
CA LEU A 294 14.12 5.28 24.53
C LEU A 294 13.70 4.28 23.45
N ASP A 295 13.24 3.08 23.82
CA ASP A 295 12.75 2.08 22.85
C ASP A 295 11.48 2.54 22.14
N VAL A 296 10.55 3.18 22.87
CA VAL A 296 9.33 3.76 22.29
C VAL A 296 9.69 4.93 21.37
N LEU A 297 10.59 5.83 21.78
CA LEU A 297 11.08 6.91 20.91
C LEU A 297 11.74 6.37 19.65
N GLN A 298 12.60 5.35 19.77
CA GLN A 298 13.23 4.72 18.62
C GLN A 298 12.20 4.10 17.67
N THR A 299 11.20 3.40 18.20
CA THR A 299 10.11 2.81 17.40
C THR A 299 9.31 3.90 16.68
N TRP A 300 8.99 4.99 17.39
CA TRP A 300 8.25 6.11 16.82
C TRP A 300 9.02 6.81 15.69
N LEU A 301 10.32 7.05 15.85
CA LEU A 301 11.16 7.65 14.82
C LEU A 301 11.45 6.73 13.63
N THR A 302 11.36 5.41 13.81
CA THR A 302 11.65 4.47 12.73
C THR A 302 10.59 4.54 11.63
N ASP A 303 9.30 4.58 11.97
CA ASP A 303 8.25 4.51 10.95
C ASP A 303 7.50 5.83 10.72
N TYR A 304 7.49 6.73 11.71
CA TYR A 304 6.61 7.91 11.70
C TYR A 304 7.32 9.24 11.42
N ILE A 305 8.64 9.24 11.19
CA ILE A 305 9.42 10.46 10.94
C ILE A 305 8.83 11.33 9.82
N MET A 306 8.40 10.71 8.73
CA MET A 306 7.86 11.43 7.57
C MET A 306 6.48 12.03 7.80
N VAL A 307 5.79 11.63 8.87
CA VAL A 307 4.40 12.06 9.11
C VAL A 307 4.26 12.93 10.34
N ASP A 308 4.88 12.57 11.46
CA ASP A 308 4.77 13.36 12.70
C ASP A 308 5.83 14.46 12.78
N PHE A 309 6.99 14.25 12.15
CA PHE A 309 8.17 15.10 12.29
C PHE A 309 8.42 15.89 11.01
N SER A 310 7.49 16.80 10.69
CA SER A 310 7.66 17.71 9.55
C SER A 310 8.89 18.61 9.71
N PRO A 311 9.65 18.89 8.62
CA PRO A 311 10.77 19.82 8.68
C PRO A 311 10.31 21.19 9.20
N LYS A 312 10.94 21.69 10.27
CA LYS A 312 10.60 22.94 10.99
C LYS A 312 9.41 22.88 11.96
N SER A 313 8.89 21.70 12.30
CA SER A 313 7.88 21.59 13.36
C SER A 313 8.50 21.90 14.73
N SER A 314 7.71 22.51 15.63
CA SER A 314 8.12 22.70 17.03
C SER A 314 8.38 21.37 17.74
N LEU A 315 7.65 20.31 17.35
CA LEU A 315 7.84 18.94 17.85
C LEU A 315 9.27 18.43 17.56
N LEU A 316 9.75 18.60 16.32
CA LEU A 316 11.08 18.18 15.91
C LEU A 316 12.16 18.96 16.65
N MET A 317 12.01 20.29 16.79
CA MET A 317 12.95 21.13 17.54
C MET A 317 13.01 20.74 19.03
N THR A 318 11.87 20.48 19.67
CA THR A 318 11.82 20.03 21.07
C THR A 318 12.52 18.69 21.25
N LEU A 319 12.29 17.74 20.35
CA LEU A 319 12.93 16.42 20.39
C LEU A 319 14.45 16.51 20.14
N GLU A 320 14.88 17.29 19.14
CA GLU A 320 16.32 17.50 18.89
C GLU A 320 17.01 18.11 20.10
N ASN A 321 16.44 19.16 20.70
CA ASN A 321 16.98 19.77 21.91
C ASN A 321 17.09 18.73 23.03
N PHE A 322 16.00 18.01 23.33
CA PHE A 322 15.99 16.96 24.35
C PHE A 322 17.05 15.87 24.11
N LEU A 323 17.18 15.37 22.88
CA LEU A 323 18.17 14.36 22.56
C LEU A 323 19.60 14.89 22.72
N THR A 324 19.86 16.16 22.38
CA THR A 324 21.19 16.77 22.52
C THR A 324 21.56 17.09 23.97
N THR A 325 20.63 17.61 24.77
CA THR A 325 20.92 18.10 26.12
C THR A 325 20.78 17.03 27.19
N GLU A 326 19.75 16.18 27.10
CA GLU A 326 19.41 15.23 28.17
C GLU A 326 19.87 13.80 27.85
N VAL A 327 19.70 13.34 26.60
CA VAL A 327 19.91 11.92 26.27
C VAL A 327 21.35 11.60 25.87
N SER A 328 21.91 12.32 24.89
CA SER A 328 23.24 12.02 24.33
C SER A 328 24.38 12.04 25.36
N PRO A 329 24.38 12.92 26.38
CA PRO A 329 25.40 12.89 27.43
C PRO A 329 25.37 11.63 28.30
N LEU A 330 24.21 10.97 28.38
CA LEU A 330 23.96 9.82 29.27
C LEU A 330 23.96 8.48 28.51
N ASP A 331 23.47 8.45 27.27
CA ASP A 331 23.30 7.24 26.47
C ASP A 331 23.59 7.49 24.98
N ARG A 332 24.47 6.64 24.42
CA ARG A 332 24.87 6.67 23.00
C ARG A 332 23.70 6.50 22.03
N ARG A 333 22.57 5.94 22.48
CA ARG A 333 21.33 5.91 21.69
C ARG A 333 20.84 7.32 21.34
N GLY A 334 21.12 8.34 22.15
CA GLY A 334 20.79 9.74 21.84
C GLY A 334 21.41 10.19 20.52
N GLU A 335 22.71 9.94 20.31
CA GLU A 335 23.40 10.26 19.06
C GLU A 335 22.84 9.47 17.87
N ARG A 336 22.51 8.19 18.07
CA ARG A 336 21.87 7.35 17.04
C ARG A 336 20.49 7.88 16.62
N LEU A 337 19.69 8.35 17.58
CA LEU A 337 18.38 8.93 17.29
C LEU A 337 18.52 10.28 16.56
N LEU A 338 19.49 11.12 16.94
CA LEU A 338 19.80 12.37 16.25
C LEU A 338 20.24 12.14 14.79
N THR A 339 21.13 11.17 14.55
CA THR A 339 21.52 10.83 13.17
C THR A 339 20.34 10.29 12.34
N THR A 340 19.37 9.63 12.98
CA THR A 340 18.14 9.16 12.33
C THR A 340 17.24 10.33 11.94
N LEU A 341 17.12 11.35 12.80
CA LEU A 341 16.37 12.58 12.53
C LEU A 341 16.99 13.42 11.40
N GLN A 342 18.32 13.50 11.37
CA GLN A 342 19.07 14.31 10.39
C GLN A 342 19.19 13.63 9.02
N ARG A 343 18.97 12.32 8.94
CA ARG A 343 18.98 11.60 7.66
C ARG A 343 17.80 12.07 6.80
N SER A 344 18.12 12.62 5.62
CA SER A 344 17.09 13.05 4.67
C SER A 344 16.11 11.91 4.35
N PRO A 345 14.78 12.12 4.54
CA PRO A 345 13.78 11.05 4.42
C PRO A 345 13.73 10.42 3.02
N ARG A 346 14.23 11.11 1.98
CA ARG A 346 14.24 10.59 0.60
C ARG A 346 15.12 9.36 0.42
N LYS A 347 16.19 9.17 1.20
CA LYS A 347 17.10 8.03 1.01
C LYS A 347 16.52 6.69 1.52
N ARG A 348 15.49 6.70 2.38
CA ARG A 348 14.94 5.48 2.99
C ARG A 348 14.07 4.65 2.04
N TRP A 349 13.38 5.28 1.09
CA TRP A 349 12.54 4.60 0.09
C TRP A 349 13.17 4.49 -1.31
N SER A 350 14.24 5.25 -1.58
CA SER A 350 14.95 5.22 -2.87
C SER A 350 15.89 4.01 -3.05
N GLN A 351 16.18 3.26 -1.99
CA GLN A 351 17.17 2.16 -2.03
C GLN A 351 16.57 0.78 -2.34
N GLY A 352 15.24 0.67 -2.47
CA GLY A 352 14.55 -0.56 -2.90
C GLY A 352 14.03 -0.53 -4.35
N CYS A 353 14.09 0.62 -5.02
CA CYS A 353 13.62 0.76 -6.40
C CYS A 353 14.63 1.61 -7.16
N GLY A 354 15.37 0.99 -8.09
CA GLY A 354 16.26 1.70 -8.98
C GLY A 354 15.48 2.74 -9.78
N SER A 355 15.54 3.99 -9.36
CA SER A 355 15.18 5.12 -10.22
C SER A 355 16.42 5.53 -11.00
N PRO A 356 16.44 5.42 -12.34
CA PRO A 356 17.33 6.22 -13.15
C PRO A 356 16.59 7.52 -13.47
N ILE A 357 17.02 8.62 -12.85
CA ILE A 357 17.11 9.97 -13.45
C ILE A 357 17.94 10.80 -12.47
N SER A 358 19.26 10.71 -12.66
CA SER A 358 20.19 11.81 -12.41
C SER A 358 21.08 11.81 -13.65
N MET A 359 20.80 12.72 -14.57
CA MET A 359 21.76 13.08 -15.62
C MET A 359 22.93 13.73 -14.89
N GLN A 360 23.95 12.94 -14.60
CA GLN A 360 25.24 13.40 -14.12
C GLN A 360 26.09 13.63 -15.36
N GLU A 361 26.15 14.88 -15.80
CA GLU A 361 27.28 15.38 -16.56
C GLU A 361 28.42 15.55 -15.54
N ASP A 362 29.44 14.69 -15.65
CA ASP A 362 30.74 14.95 -15.04
C ASP A 362 31.42 16.02 -15.89
N ASP A 363 31.71 17.18 -15.31
CA ASP A 363 32.96 17.89 -15.56
C ASP A 363 33.30 18.79 -14.36
N ASP A 364 34.46 18.53 -13.78
CA ASP A 364 35.12 19.33 -12.74
C ASP A 364 35.68 20.63 -13.36
N ASP A 365 35.37 21.79 -12.76
CA ASP A 365 36.32 22.75 -12.19
C ASP A 365 35.79 24.20 -12.16
N ALA A 366 36.18 24.90 -11.09
CA ALA A 366 36.22 26.35 -10.88
C ALA A 366 34.92 27.14 -10.53
N LEU A 367 34.79 27.39 -9.22
CA LEU A 367 34.54 28.69 -8.59
C LEU A 367 33.35 29.56 -9.05
N SER A 368 32.39 29.65 -8.11
CA SER A 368 31.92 30.89 -7.48
C SER A 368 30.55 31.46 -7.89
N VAL A 369 29.74 31.66 -6.83
CA VAL A 369 28.88 32.82 -6.55
C VAL A 369 27.52 32.89 -7.25
N HIS A 370 26.48 32.65 -6.42
CA HIS A 370 25.17 33.32 -6.33
C HIS A 370 24.32 33.39 -7.63
N THR A 371 23.01 33.12 -7.66
CA THR A 371 21.99 33.84 -6.87
C THR A 371 20.59 33.26 -7.11
N SER A 372 19.81 33.15 -6.04
CA SER A 372 18.35 33.36 -5.90
C SER A 372 17.36 33.03 -7.03
N CYS A 373 16.50 32.07 -6.69
CA CYS A 373 15.11 31.96 -7.12
C CYS A 373 14.29 33.23 -6.80
N ARG A 374 13.50 33.77 -7.76
CA ARG A 374 12.18 34.31 -7.45
C ARG A 374 11.21 34.37 -8.66
N LYS A 375 10.05 33.76 -8.39
CA LYS A 375 8.75 33.72 -9.08
C LYS A 375 8.24 35.06 -9.67
N SER A 376 7.47 34.98 -10.75
CA SER A 376 6.19 35.71 -11.04
C SER A 376 5.75 35.36 -12.48
N ALA A 377 4.52 34.94 -12.82
CA ALA A 377 3.17 35.51 -12.64
C ALA A 377 2.85 36.71 -13.58
N ILE A 378 2.10 36.39 -14.65
CA ILE A 378 0.96 37.10 -15.28
C ILE A 378 1.18 38.51 -15.88
N GLU A 379 1.11 38.52 -17.22
CA GLU A 379 0.45 39.40 -18.20
C GLU A 379 0.57 40.95 -18.28
N TYR A 380 0.53 41.36 -19.56
CA TYR A 380 0.12 42.60 -20.22
C TYR A 380 1.14 43.71 -20.56
N SER A 381 1.29 43.86 -21.89
CA SER A 381 1.46 45.11 -22.66
C SER A 381 2.81 45.83 -22.67
N GLY A 382 3.54 45.63 -23.79
CA GLY A 382 3.47 46.60 -24.88
C GLY A 382 4.63 47.58 -25.09
N ARG A 383 5.36 47.34 -26.20
CA ARG A 383 5.97 48.33 -27.14
C ARG A 383 7.10 49.22 -26.59
N LYS A 384 8.11 49.66 -27.33
CA LYS A 384 8.62 49.53 -28.71
C LYS A 384 9.95 50.32 -28.67
N SER A 385 10.99 49.86 -29.37
CA SER A 385 11.95 50.79 -29.97
C SER A 385 12.08 50.44 -31.45
N PHE A 386 11.85 51.48 -32.25
CA PHE A 386 11.76 51.47 -33.70
C PHE A 386 13.13 51.74 -34.31
N GLN A 387 13.39 51.15 -35.47
CA GLN A 387 14.23 51.78 -36.50
C GLN A 387 13.43 51.89 -37.80
N TRP A 388 13.58 53.04 -38.46
CA TRP A 388 12.59 53.66 -39.34
C TRP A 388 12.67 53.26 -40.82
N ARG A 389 11.49 53.42 -41.45
CA ARG A 389 11.04 53.31 -42.86
C ARG A 389 11.87 54.06 -43.92
N ILE A 390 11.65 53.66 -45.19
CA ILE A 390 11.34 54.44 -46.44
C ILE A 390 11.00 53.39 -47.53
N SER A 391 10.01 53.46 -48.43
CA SER A 391 8.96 54.43 -48.77
C SER A 391 7.87 53.80 -49.67
N ARG A 392 6.78 54.57 -49.85
CA ARG A 392 5.47 54.33 -50.52
C ARG A 392 5.48 53.70 -51.93
N VAL A 393 4.57 52.75 -52.18
CA VAL A 393 3.30 52.78 -52.99
C VAL A 393 3.48 52.86 -54.51
N VAL A 394 2.94 51.86 -55.23
CA VAL A 394 2.00 51.96 -56.38
C VAL A 394 1.66 50.52 -56.85
N GLU A 395 0.37 50.17 -56.81
CA GLU A 395 -0.29 49.13 -57.65
C GLU A 395 -0.62 49.76 -59.02
N PRO A 396 -0.80 49.04 -60.18
CA PRO A 396 -1.96 48.14 -60.35
C PRO A 396 -1.88 47.02 -61.46
N GLN A 397 -2.99 46.26 -61.57
CA GLN A 397 -3.57 45.53 -62.75
C GLN A 397 -3.49 43.98 -62.86
N SER A 398 -4.62 43.36 -62.53
CA SER A 398 -5.41 42.32 -63.25
C SER A 398 -4.81 40.98 -63.71
N THR A 399 -5.39 39.86 -63.23
CA THR A 399 -6.20 38.91 -64.03
C THR A 399 -6.90 37.89 -63.10
N GLN A 400 -8.19 37.66 -63.32
CA GLN A 400 -9.03 36.60 -62.70
C GLN A 400 -8.86 35.25 -63.47
N PRO A 401 -9.61 34.16 -63.17
CA PRO A 401 -9.74 33.40 -61.93
C PRO A 401 -9.54 31.87 -62.19
N LYS A 402 -9.35 31.03 -61.17
CA LYS A 402 -9.76 29.61 -61.27
C LYS A 402 -10.31 29.10 -59.94
N ASP A 403 -11.53 28.60 -60.04
CA ASP A 403 -12.40 28.09 -59.00
C ASP A 403 -11.72 27.10 -58.04
N LYS A 404 -11.93 27.33 -56.74
CA LYS A 404 -12.02 26.23 -55.77
C LYS A 404 -13.33 26.39 -55.03
N ALA A 405 -14.20 25.40 -55.23
CA ALA A 405 -15.49 25.28 -54.61
C ALA A 405 -15.39 25.44 -53.08
N TYR A 406 -16.14 26.40 -52.54
CA TYR A 406 -16.39 26.49 -51.11
C TYR A 406 -17.20 25.26 -50.69
N SER A 407 -16.56 24.32 -50.00
CA SER A 407 -17.26 23.24 -49.33
C SER A 407 -17.82 23.75 -48.01
N ILE A 408 -19.15 23.68 -47.86
CA ILE A 408 -19.91 24.01 -46.65
C ILE A 408 -19.39 23.23 -45.42
N ALA A 409 -18.63 22.15 -45.63
CA ALA A 409 -17.97 21.38 -44.57
C ALA A 409 -17.00 22.20 -43.70
N ALA A 410 -16.47 23.33 -44.19
CA ALA A 410 -15.57 24.19 -43.40
C ALA A 410 -16.30 25.11 -42.40
N ALA A 411 -17.63 25.21 -42.46
CA ALA A 411 -18.46 26.06 -41.61
C ALA A 411 -19.22 25.29 -40.50
N LEU A 412 -19.06 23.96 -40.43
CA LEU A 412 -19.63 23.14 -39.36
C LEU A 412 -18.71 23.16 -38.12
N PRO A 413 -19.24 23.13 -36.89
CA PRO A 413 -18.41 22.93 -35.69
C PRO A 413 -17.59 21.66 -35.86
N ARG A 414 -16.26 21.76 -35.80
CA ARG A 414 -15.40 20.57 -35.79
C ARG A 414 -15.73 19.76 -34.52
N PRO A 415 -15.92 18.44 -34.60
CA PRO A 415 -16.11 17.63 -33.41
C PRO A 415 -14.90 17.80 -32.49
N TYR A 416 -15.14 17.92 -31.19
CA TYR A 416 -14.13 18.24 -30.19
C TYR A 416 -12.95 17.26 -30.23
N TYR A 417 -13.20 16.02 -30.69
CA TYR A 417 -12.21 14.97 -30.89
C TYR A 417 -11.08 15.31 -31.88
N THR A 418 -11.37 15.98 -33.01
CA THR A 418 -10.29 16.35 -33.96
C THR A 418 -9.42 17.46 -33.38
N SER A 419 -10.01 18.38 -32.62
CA SER A 419 -9.28 19.39 -31.83
C SER A 419 -8.46 18.77 -30.69
N LEU A 420 -8.98 17.73 -30.03
CA LEU A 420 -8.29 17.01 -28.96
C LEU A 420 -7.05 16.26 -29.49
N MET A 421 -7.17 15.61 -30.65
CA MET A 421 -6.06 14.96 -31.35
C MET A 421 -5.10 15.99 -32.00
N ASP A 422 -5.59 17.15 -32.44
CA ASP A 422 -4.74 18.24 -32.94
C ASP A 422 -3.93 18.92 -31.81
N ASN A 423 -4.43 18.94 -30.57
CA ASN A 423 -3.65 19.41 -29.41
C ASN A 423 -2.51 18.45 -29.00
N ILE A 424 -2.47 17.23 -29.56
CA ILE A 424 -1.30 16.33 -29.50
C ILE A 424 -0.17 16.85 -30.42
N SER A 425 -0.49 17.72 -31.38
CA SER A 425 0.42 18.10 -32.49
C SER A 425 1.41 19.23 -32.19
N SER A 426 1.52 19.78 -30.98
CA SER A 426 2.51 20.83 -30.72
C SER A 426 3.22 20.72 -29.37
N ALA A 427 4.13 19.75 -29.26
CA ALA A 427 5.53 19.92 -28.85
C ALA A 427 6.12 18.59 -28.35
N CYS A 428 7.09 18.06 -29.10
CA CYS A 428 8.16 17.18 -28.61
C CYS A 428 7.80 15.74 -28.14
N LEU A 429 7.24 14.89 -29.02
CA LEU A 429 7.03 13.44 -28.75
C LEU A 429 7.34 12.55 -29.99
N ARG A 430 7.97 11.38 -29.77
CA ARG A 430 8.37 10.35 -30.76
C ARG A 430 7.16 9.57 -31.30
N SER A 431 7.36 8.87 -32.43
CA SER A 431 6.30 8.32 -33.30
C SER A 431 5.31 7.32 -32.67
N GLU A 432 5.69 6.62 -31.59
CA GLU A 432 4.84 5.67 -30.88
C GLU A 432 3.78 6.37 -30.01
N GLU A 433 4.04 7.61 -29.59
CA GLU A 433 3.22 8.39 -28.66
C GLU A 433 1.96 9.02 -29.33
N ARG A 434 1.75 8.75 -30.62
CA ARG A 434 0.68 9.34 -31.45
C ARG A 434 -0.57 8.46 -31.61
N HIS A 435 -0.51 7.18 -31.23
CA HIS A 435 -1.54 6.21 -31.60
C HIS A 435 -2.57 5.98 -30.47
N PRO A 436 -3.88 5.87 -30.79
CA PRO A 436 -4.92 5.46 -29.84
C PRO A 436 -4.59 4.13 -29.17
N PHE A 437 -5.06 3.92 -27.93
CA PHE A 437 -4.79 2.68 -27.19
C PHE A 437 -5.31 1.41 -27.90
N SER A 438 -6.33 1.58 -28.75
CA SER A 438 -6.88 0.53 -29.62
C SER A 438 -5.92 0.03 -30.69
N GLN A 439 -4.93 0.83 -31.06
CA GLN A 439 -3.91 0.51 -32.05
C GLN A 439 -2.56 0.12 -31.41
N SER A 440 -2.48 0.08 -30.08
CA SER A 440 -1.24 -0.33 -29.39
C SER A 440 -0.99 -1.83 -29.60
N GLU A 441 0.22 -2.15 -30.09
CA GLU A 441 0.68 -3.51 -30.41
C GLU A 441 1.06 -4.33 -29.17
N HIS A 442 1.06 -3.72 -27.98
CA HIS A 442 1.47 -4.38 -26.75
C HIS A 442 0.45 -5.43 -26.29
N SER A 443 0.95 -6.56 -25.77
CA SER A 443 0.11 -7.62 -25.21
C SER A 443 -0.65 -7.14 -23.96
N THR A 444 -1.79 -7.77 -23.68
CA THR A 444 -2.61 -7.48 -22.50
C THR A 444 -1.85 -7.77 -21.20
N GLN A 445 -1.05 -8.84 -21.20
CA GLN A 445 -0.22 -9.23 -20.05
C GLN A 445 0.90 -8.22 -19.79
N HIS A 446 1.64 -7.80 -20.82
CA HIS A 446 2.73 -6.81 -20.66
C HIS A 446 2.17 -5.46 -20.19
N THR A 447 1.03 -5.04 -20.75
CA THR A 447 0.33 -3.81 -20.32
C THR A 447 -0.11 -3.90 -18.85
N ALA A 448 -0.66 -5.05 -18.42
CA ALA A 448 -1.03 -5.28 -17.03
C ALA A 448 0.18 -5.18 -16.09
N GLN A 449 1.30 -5.83 -16.44
CA GLN A 449 2.54 -5.76 -15.67
C GLN A 449 3.04 -4.32 -15.51
N GLN A 450 3.02 -3.51 -16.57
CA GLN A 450 3.42 -2.11 -16.48
C GLN A 450 2.46 -1.28 -15.63
N LEU A 451 1.14 -1.46 -15.76
CA LEU A 451 0.16 -0.79 -14.88
C LEU A 451 0.37 -1.17 -13.41
N THR A 452 0.66 -2.44 -13.13
CA THR A 452 0.98 -2.90 -11.77
C THR A 452 2.24 -2.23 -11.22
N LEU A 453 3.29 -2.07 -12.02
CA LEU A 453 4.50 -1.35 -11.59
C LEU A 453 4.22 0.13 -11.29
N LEU A 454 3.40 0.80 -12.12
CA LEU A 454 2.96 2.18 -11.88
C LEU A 454 2.14 2.31 -10.60
N GLN A 455 1.21 1.39 -10.37
CA GLN A 455 0.37 1.36 -9.17
C GLN A 455 1.20 1.04 -7.91
N GLN A 456 2.19 0.16 -8.01
CA GLN A 456 3.14 -0.14 -6.95
C GLN A 456 3.95 1.09 -6.55
N GLU A 457 4.51 1.82 -7.53
CA GLU A 457 5.28 3.05 -7.29
C GLU A 457 4.49 4.03 -6.42
N MET A 458 3.22 4.24 -6.73
CA MET A 458 2.35 5.12 -5.95
C MET A 458 2.00 4.58 -4.57
N PHE A 459 1.76 3.27 -4.45
CA PHE A 459 1.38 2.65 -3.18
C PHE A 459 2.54 2.60 -2.18
N GLN A 460 3.79 2.47 -2.66
CA GLN A 460 4.99 2.44 -1.82
C GLN A 460 5.24 3.74 -1.05
N GLY A 461 4.75 4.88 -1.54
CA GLY A 461 4.86 6.16 -0.83
C GLY A 461 3.88 6.33 0.35
N CYS A 462 2.99 5.37 0.61
CA CYS A 462 1.93 5.53 1.58
C CYS A 462 2.30 5.02 2.97
N HIS A 463 2.03 5.82 3.99
CA HIS A 463 2.04 5.39 5.38
C HIS A 463 0.62 4.97 5.81
N PRO A 464 0.45 3.94 6.66
CA PRO A 464 -0.85 3.52 7.21
C PRO A 464 -1.72 4.68 7.70
N ILE A 465 -1.14 5.63 8.43
CA ILE A 465 -1.90 6.75 9.00
C ILE A 465 -2.51 7.70 7.98
N HIS A 466 -2.05 7.70 6.72
CA HIS A 466 -2.69 8.48 5.66
C HIS A 466 -4.14 8.02 5.40
N PHE A 467 -4.50 6.78 5.78
CA PHE A 467 -5.84 6.23 5.59
C PHE A 467 -6.82 6.58 6.73
N LEU A 468 -6.31 7.04 7.86
CA LEU A 468 -7.12 7.32 9.05
C LEU A 468 -7.89 8.63 8.92
N ASN A 469 -9.10 8.66 9.49
CA ASN A 469 -10.02 9.79 9.49
C ASN A 469 -10.23 10.42 8.11
N SER A 470 -10.16 9.60 7.06
CA SER A 470 -10.21 10.06 5.67
C SER A 470 -11.50 10.81 5.33
N LYS A 471 -12.64 10.52 6.00
CA LYS A 471 -13.89 11.30 5.88
C LYS A 471 -13.73 12.76 6.28
N SER A 472 -13.00 13.03 7.37
CA SER A 472 -12.72 14.40 7.81
C SER A 472 -11.79 15.16 6.85
N GLN A 473 -10.98 14.42 6.08
CA GLN A 473 -10.12 14.96 5.01
C GLN A 473 -10.85 15.12 3.66
N GLY A 474 -12.19 14.97 3.65
CA GLY A 474 -13.01 15.15 2.46
C GLY A 474 -13.15 13.92 1.55
N VAL A 475 -12.61 12.76 1.94
CA VAL A 475 -12.79 11.51 1.19
C VAL A 475 -14.21 10.98 1.43
N ARG A 476 -15.05 11.02 0.41
CA ARG A 476 -16.42 10.49 0.45
C ARG A 476 -16.50 9.14 -0.25
N ASP A 477 -17.34 8.25 0.28
CA ASP A 477 -17.71 7.01 -0.41
C ASP A 477 -18.40 7.37 -1.73
N LYS A 478 -17.75 7.11 -2.87
CA LYS A 478 -18.39 7.16 -4.20
C LYS A 478 -19.26 5.92 -4.44
N ALA A 479 -20.12 5.58 -3.48
CA ALA A 479 -21.20 4.67 -3.74
C ALA A 479 -22.32 5.48 -4.44
N VAL A 480 -22.58 5.15 -5.70
CA VAL A 480 -23.55 5.75 -6.64
C VAL A 480 -23.00 6.94 -7.45
N PHE A 481 -22.83 6.71 -8.75
CA PHE A 481 -22.70 7.77 -9.75
C PHE A 481 -23.92 8.69 -9.69
N VAL A 482 -23.76 9.86 -9.07
CA VAL A 482 -24.64 11.01 -9.30
C VAL A 482 -23.77 12.15 -9.81
N THR A 483 -24.21 12.69 -10.93
CA THR A 483 -23.69 13.85 -11.66
C THR A 483 -23.16 14.95 -10.75
N LYS A 484 -21.97 15.47 -11.10
CA LYS A 484 -21.40 16.70 -10.55
C LYS A 484 -22.39 17.86 -10.76
N HIS A 485 -23.17 18.20 -9.73
CA HIS A 485 -23.77 19.52 -9.59
C HIS A 485 -23.51 20.06 -8.18
N ALA A 486 -22.92 21.26 -8.17
CA ALA A 486 -22.77 22.21 -7.07
C ALA A 486 -22.59 21.64 -5.65
N ALA A 487 -21.35 21.55 -5.20
CA ALA A 487 -21.03 21.39 -3.79
C ALA A 487 -21.48 22.64 -3.01
N HIS A 488 -22.57 22.52 -2.25
CA HIS A 488 -22.80 23.39 -1.10
C HIS A 488 -22.15 22.74 0.12
N SER A 489 -21.20 23.47 0.72
CA SER A 489 -20.50 23.10 1.94
C SER A 489 -21.45 23.09 3.13
N VAL A 490 -21.73 21.91 3.67
CA VAL A 490 -22.30 21.76 5.01
C VAL A 490 -21.15 21.85 6.02
N PRO A 491 -21.23 22.67 7.09
CA PRO A 491 -20.18 22.76 8.08
C PRO A 491 -20.05 21.44 8.85
N PRO A 492 -18.84 21.05 9.28
CA PRO A 492 -18.66 19.84 10.07
C PRO A 492 -19.30 20.04 11.45
N VAL A 493 -20.10 19.07 11.87
CA VAL A 493 -20.57 18.95 13.26
C VAL A 493 -19.36 18.74 14.15
N GLU A 494 -19.30 19.50 15.26
CA GLU A 494 -18.27 19.46 16.29
C GLU A 494 -18.10 18.05 16.87
N GLY A 495 -17.19 17.30 16.26
CA GLY A 495 -16.48 16.19 16.88
C GLY A 495 -15.00 16.55 16.85
N SER A 496 -14.41 16.68 18.02
CA SER A 496 -13.00 17.01 18.26
C SER A 496 -12.05 16.01 17.58
N SER A 497 -11.78 16.21 16.30
CA SER A 497 -10.77 15.46 15.57
C SER A 497 -9.44 16.19 15.71
N LEU A 498 -8.50 15.62 16.48
CA LEU A 498 -7.12 16.11 16.65
C LEU A 498 -6.29 16.05 15.35
N PHE A 499 -6.89 15.62 14.23
CA PHE A 499 -6.24 15.46 12.92
C PHE A 499 -6.16 16.76 12.10
N VAL A 500 -6.53 17.92 12.64
CA VAL A 500 -6.40 19.19 11.92
C VAL A 500 -4.93 19.61 11.91
N HIS A 501 -4.20 19.19 10.88
CA HIS A 501 -2.94 19.83 10.52
C HIS A 501 -3.22 21.26 10.05
N GLU A 502 -2.81 22.26 10.83
CA GLU A 502 -2.57 23.62 10.34
C GLU A 502 -1.35 23.60 9.39
N GLY A 503 -1.58 23.17 8.16
CA GLY A 503 -0.57 23.14 7.11
C GLY A 503 -1.25 23.20 5.75
N THR A 504 -0.65 23.93 4.80
CA THR A 504 -1.14 24.10 3.42
C THR A 504 -1.65 22.79 2.81
N PRO A 505 -2.67 22.83 1.92
CA PRO A 505 -3.28 21.65 1.32
C PRO A 505 -2.32 21.04 0.29
N GLN A 506 -1.30 20.36 0.77
CA GLN A 506 -0.54 19.43 -0.02
C GLN A 506 -1.40 18.17 -0.08
N ASP A 507 -1.80 17.75 -1.28
CA ASP A 507 -2.65 16.58 -1.47
C ASP A 507 -2.07 15.41 -0.67
N SER A 508 -2.85 14.85 0.25
CA SER A 508 -2.38 13.73 1.05
C SER A 508 -2.04 12.54 0.13
N HIS A 509 -1.08 11.70 0.49
CA HIS A 509 -0.71 10.52 -0.32
C HIS A 509 -1.94 9.66 -0.66
N LEU A 510 -2.90 9.56 0.26
CA LEU A 510 -4.19 8.92 0.02
C LEU A 510 -4.99 9.61 -1.08
N GLN A 511 -5.14 10.94 -1.04
CA GLN A 511 -5.84 11.70 -2.09
C GLN A 511 -5.16 11.55 -3.44
N GLN A 512 -3.84 11.45 -3.50
CA GLN A 512 -3.12 11.16 -4.74
C GLN A 512 -3.45 9.76 -5.27
N LEU A 513 -3.46 8.72 -4.41
CA LEU A 513 -3.87 7.37 -4.81
C LEU A 513 -5.32 7.30 -5.29
N LEU A 514 -6.25 7.94 -4.57
CA LEU A 514 -7.67 7.95 -4.94
C LEU A 514 -7.88 8.65 -6.29
N ARG A 515 -7.24 9.82 -6.49
CA ARG A 515 -7.29 10.53 -7.78
C ARG A 515 -6.68 9.72 -8.92
N TYR A 516 -5.58 9.00 -8.67
CA TYR A 516 -5.01 8.12 -9.69
C TYR A 516 -5.98 6.99 -10.05
N ALA A 517 -6.57 6.33 -9.05
CA ALA A 517 -7.57 5.29 -9.28
C ALA A 517 -8.75 5.81 -10.11
N ASP A 518 -9.27 6.99 -9.78
CA ASP A 518 -10.31 7.68 -10.56
C ASP A 518 -9.86 7.98 -11.99
N SER A 519 -8.63 8.45 -12.16
CA SER A 519 -8.06 8.80 -13.47
C SER A 519 -7.91 7.58 -14.38
N VAL A 520 -7.49 6.44 -13.82
CA VAL A 520 -7.42 5.16 -14.55
C VAL A 520 -8.81 4.71 -14.97
N SER A 521 -9.81 4.75 -14.07
CA SER A 521 -11.20 4.43 -14.43
C SER A 521 -11.74 5.35 -15.53
N ASN A 522 -11.50 6.66 -15.42
CA ASN A 522 -11.97 7.62 -16.42
C ASN A 522 -11.28 7.44 -17.77
N TRP A 523 -9.96 7.17 -17.76
CA TRP A 523 -9.20 6.82 -18.96
C TRP A 523 -9.80 5.62 -19.68
N VAL A 524 -10.07 4.52 -18.96
CA VAL A 524 -10.70 3.32 -19.53
C VAL A 524 -12.05 3.65 -20.16
N SER A 525 -12.92 4.39 -19.47
CA SER A 525 -14.22 4.79 -20.02
C SER A 525 -14.07 5.67 -21.28
N ALA A 526 -13.18 6.67 -21.23
CA ALA A 526 -12.98 7.60 -22.32
C ALA A 526 -12.45 6.91 -23.59
N GLU A 527 -11.44 6.04 -23.47
CA GLU A 527 -10.88 5.29 -24.60
C GLU A 527 -11.95 4.50 -25.36
N ILE A 528 -12.87 3.87 -24.63
CA ILE A 528 -13.94 3.07 -25.23
C ILE A 528 -14.95 3.97 -25.94
N VAL A 529 -15.40 5.04 -25.27
CA VAL A 529 -16.45 5.94 -25.79
C VAL A 529 -15.98 6.75 -27.00
N ILE A 530 -14.70 7.12 -27.03
CA ILE A 530 -14.07 7.87 -28.13
C ILE A 530 -14.01 7.07 -29.44
N CYS A 531 -14.08 5.73 -29.39
CA CYS A 531 -13.98 4.93 -30.60
C CYS A 531 -15.21 5.03 -31.51
N ASP A 532 -15.02 5.40 -32.77
CA ASP A 532 -16.10 5.62 -33.77
C ASP A 532 -16.69 4.32 -34.36
N SER A 533 -16.27 3.15 -33.88
CA SER A 533 -16.63 1.85 -34.46
C SER A 533 -16.90 0.82 -33.39
N ILE A 534 -18.09 0.19 -33.46
CA ILE A 534 -18.53 -0.89 -32.57
C ILE A 534 -17.51 -2.06 -32.55
N LYS A 535 -16.85 -2.34 -33.68
CA LYS A 535 -15.82 -3.38 -33.75
C LYS A 535 -14.58 -3.02 -32.92
N ILE A 536 -14.13 -1.77 -33.00
CA ILE A 536 -12.97 -1.27 -32.24
C ILE A 536 -13.34 -1.19 -30.75
N GLN A 537 -14.56 -0.75 -30.43
CA GLN A 537 -15.09 -0.76 -29.07
C GLN A 537 -15.10 -2.18 -28.47
N ALA A 538 -15.60 -3.17 -29.19
CA ALA A 538 -15.61 -4.57 -28.72
C ALA A 538 -14.18 -5.12 -28.50
N ALA A 539 -13.23 -4.75 -29.38
CA ALA A 539 -11.83 -5.11 -29.22
C ALA A 539 -11.20 -4.46 -27.97
N LEU A 540 -11.48 -3.17 -27.71
CA LEU A 540 -11.01 -2.48 -26.51
C LEU A 540 -11.63 -3.04 -25.23
N LEU A 541 -12.94 -3.29 -25.22
CA LEU A 541 -13.63 -3.94 -24.09
C LEU A 541 -12.96 -5.28 -23.76
N THR A 542 -12.68 -6.09 -24.79
CA THR A 542 -11.94 -7.35 -24.63
C THR A 542 -10.54 -7.12 -24.07
N LYS A 543 -9.78 -6.16 -24.62
CA LYS A 543 -8.42 -5.84 -24.18
C LYS A 543 -8.39 -5.44 -22.70
N PHE A 544 -9.28 -4.54 -22.27
CA PHE A 544 -9.36 -4.10 -20.87
C PHE A 544 -9.80 -5.21 -19.91
N LEU A 545 -10.78 -6.05 -20.28
CA LEU A 545 -11.19 -7.19 -19.47
C LEU A 545 -10.04 -8.19 -19.27
N LEU A 546 -9.26 -8.45 -20.31
CA LEU A 546 -8.08 -9.33 -20.21
C LEU A 546 -6.96 -8.69 -19.36
N ILE A 547 -6.72 -7.37 -19.50
CA ILE A 547 -5.80 -6.65 -18.61
C ILE A 547 -6.23 -6.78 -17.15
N ALA A 548 -7.51 -6.55 -16.85
CA ALA A 548 -8.05 -6.67 -15.49
C ALA A 548 -7.94 -8.10 -14.95
N LYS A 549 -8.16 -9.12 -15.79
CA LYS A 549 -7.97 -10.52 -15.44
C LYS A 549 -6.52 -10.80 -15.03
N HIS A 550 -5.55 -10.35 -15.83
CA HIS A 550 -4.13 -10.52 -15.51
C HIS A 550 -3.75 -9.80 -14.22
N CYS A 551 -4.26 -8.58 -14.00
CA CYS A 551 -4.05 -7.84 -12.74
C CYS A 551 -4.63 -8.62 -11.54
N TYR A 552 -5.83 -9.16 -11.66
CA TYR A 552 -6.45 -9.99 -10.61
C TYR A 552 -5.63 -11.25 -10.32
N GLU A 553 -5.20 -11.98 -11.36
CA GLU A 553 -4.36 -13.18 -11.25
C GLU A 553 -3.02 -12.87 -10.58
N SER A 554 -2.44 -11.69 -10.84
CA SER A 554 -1.22 -11.20 -10.19
C SER A 554 -1.46 -10.54 -8.84
N ARG A 555 -2.70 -10.53 -8.30
CA ARG A 555 -3.08 -9.87 -7.03
C ARG A 555 -2.91 -8.34 -7.02
N ASP A 556 -2.90 -7.72 -8.19
CA ASP A 556 -3.10 -6.28 -8.35
C ASP A 556 -4.61 -5.97 -8.37
N PHE A 557 -5.22 -6.02 -7.19
CA PHE A 557 -6.63 -5.70 -7.00
C PHE A 557 -6.92 -4.21 -7.23
N ALA A 558 -5.92 -3.34 -7.03
CA ALA A 558 -6.04 -1.92 -7.30
C ALA A 558 -6.36 -1.65 -8.77
N THR A 559 -5.49 -2.07 -9.69
CA THR A 559 -5.69 -1.85 -11.13
C THR A 559 -6.92 -2.63 -11.64
N ALA A 560 -7.13 -3.87 -11.18
CA ALA A 560 -8.29 -4.66 -11.57
C ALA A 560 -9.62 -3.95 -11.26
N MET A 561 -9.75 -3.39 -10.05
CA MET A 561 -10.96 -2.65 -9.64
C MET A 561 -11.09 -1.29 -10.34
N GLN A 562 -9.99 -0.63 -10.69
CA GLN A 562 -10.00 0.62 -11.47
C GLN A 562 -10.50 0.39 -12.90
N VAL A 563 -10.02 -0.67 -13.56
CA VAL A 563 -10.50 -1.05 -14.89
C VAL A 563 -11.97 -1.45 -14.82
N LEU A 564 -12.38 -2.25 -13.83
CA LEU A 564 -13.79 -2.58 -13.59
C LEU A 564 -14.64 -1.31 -13.42
N GLY A 565 -14.19 -0.33 -12.62
CA GLY A 565 -14.88 0.94 -12.43
C GLY A 565 -15.10 1.73 -13.73
N GLY A 566 -14.12 1.69 -14.65
CA GLY A 566 -14.24 2.30 -15.97
C GLY A 566 -15.23 1.55 -16.89
N LEU A 567 -15.25 0.22 -16.82
CA LEU A 567 -16.18 -0.63 -17.57
C LEU A 567 -17.63 -0.53 -17.04
N GLU A 568 -17.79 -0.30 -15.74
CA GLU A 568 -19.08 -0.13 -15.07
C GLU A 568 -19.65 1.29 -15.15
N ASN A 569 -18.93 2.22 -15.77
CA ASN A 569 -19.46 3.53 -16.11
C ASN A 569 -20.79 3.38 -16.87
N VAL A 570 -21.79 4.16 -16.45
CA VAL A 570 -23.18 4.06 -16.95
C VAL A 570 -23.25 4.10 -18.47
N ILE A 571 -22.45 4.96 -19.11
CA ILE A 571 -22.43 5.12 -20.57
C ILE A 571 -21.79 3.89 -21.22
N VAL A 572 -20.65 3.44 -20.68
CA VAL A 572 -19.93 2.27 -21.20
C VAL A 572 -20.82 1.03 -21.14
N ARG A 573 -21.53 0.81 -20.03
CA ARG A 573 -22.47 -0.32 -19.86
C ARG A 573 -23.61 -0.34 -20.88
N GLN A 574 -23.98 0.81 -21.44
CA GLN A 574 -25.08 0.92 -22.41
C GLN A 574 -24.63 0.70 -23.86
N LEU A 575 -23.33 0.52 -24.12
CA LEU A 575 -22.81 0.38 -25.48
C LEU A 575 -23.31 -0.91 -26.17
N PRO A 576 -23.65 -0.86 -27.46
CA PRO A 576 -24.03 -2.05 -28.23
C PRO A 576 -22.87 -3.04 -28.41
N ALA A 577 -21.63 -2.60 -28.22
CA ALA A 577 -20.42 -3.39 -28.38
C ALA A 577 -20.37 -4.63 -27.45
N TRP A 578 -21.02 -4.59 -26.28
CA TRP A 578 -21.08 -5.72 -25.35
C TRP A 578 -21.69 -6.99 -25.99
N LYS A 579 -22.60 -6.84 -26.95
CA LYS A 579 -23.23 -7.98 -27.67
C LYS A 579 -22.27 -8.72 -28.60
N HIS A 580 -21.12 -8.12 -28.91
CA HIS A 580 -20.12 -8.68 -29.83
C HIS A 580 -18.96 -9.36 -29.09
N LEU A 581 -18.99 -9.37 -27.77
CA LEU A 581 -17.99 -10.06 -26.95
C LEU A 581 -18.28 -11.56 -26.90
N SER A 582 -17.23 -12.36 -26.77
CA SER A 582 -17.38 -13.79 -26.55
C SER A 582 -17.87 -14.09 -25.13
N THR A 583 -18.54 -15.23 -24.95
CA THR A 583 -19.05 -15.67 -23.63
C THR A 583 -17.94 -15.71 -22.58
N LYS A 584 -16.76 -16.23 -22.94
CA LYS A 584 -15.58 -16.31 -22.06
C LYS A 584 -15.11 -14.93 -21.56
N VAL A 585 -15.22 -13.89 -22.38
CA VAL A 585 -14.82 -12.53 -22.00
C VAL A 585 -15.87 -11.89 -21.10
N CYS A 586 -17.16 -12.17 -21.34
CA CYS A 586 -18.23 -11.75 -20.44
C CYS A 586 -18.14 -12.42 -19.06
N GLU A 587 -17.75 -13.70 -18.99
CA GLU A 587 -17.52 -14.41 -17.72
C GLU A 587 -16.46 -13.69 -16.85
N VAL A 588 -15.38 -13.20 -17.46
CA VAL A 588 -14.36 -12.41 -16.74
C VAL A 588 -14.95 -11.17 -16.07
N LEU A 589 -15.93 -10.51 -16.68
CA LEU A 589 -16.60 -9.35 -16.06
C LEU A 589 -17.39 -9.76 -14.81
N GLU A 590 -18.11 -10.88 -14.86
CA GLU A 590 -18.86 -11.38 -13.72
C GLU A 590 -17.93 -11.86 -12.60
N ASP A 591 -16.81 -12.51 -12.95
CA ASP A 591 -15.76 -12.89 -11.99
C ASP A 591 -15.21 -11.64 -11.28
N LEU A 592 -14.89 -10.58 -12.03
CA LEU A 592 -14.40 -9.33 -11.45
C LEU A 592 -15.43 -8.66 -10.51
N ARG A 593 -16.72 -8.74 -10.84
CA ARG A 593 -17.80 -8.28 -9.93
C ARG A 593 -17.87 -9.11 -8.66
N ALA A 594 -17.78 -10.44 -8.77
CA ALA A 594 -17.76 -11.33 -7.62
C ALA A 594 -16.56 -11.03 -6.70
N VAL A 595 -15.38 -10.78 -7.29
CA VAL A 595 -14.18 -10.34 -6.56
C VAL A 595 -14.45 -9.00 -5.86
N GLN A 596 -15.07 -8.01 -6.52
CA GLN A 596 -15.39 -6.74 -5.88
C GLN A 596 -16.29 -6.92 -4.65
N VAL A 597 -17.32 -7.78 -4.75
CA VAL A 597 -18.21 -8.10 -3.62
C VAL A 597 -17.44 -8.77 -2.49
N PHE A 598 -16.60 -9.76 -2.80
CA PHE A 598 -15.76 -10.45 -1.83
C PHE A 598 -14.81 -9.51 -1.09
N LEU A 599 -14.12 -8.63 -1.82
CA LEU A 599 -13.21 -7.64 -1.24
C LEU A 599 -13.94 -6.65 -0.32
N LYS A 600 -15.21 -6.33 -0.62
CA LYS A 600 -16.05 -5.45 0.21
C LYS A 600 -16.64 -6.14 1.44
N SER A 601 -16.75 -7.48 1.46
CA SER A 601 -17.41 -8.21 2.56
C SER A 601 -16.52 -8.41 3.79
N ASP A 602 -15.21 -8.52 3.62
CA ASP A 602 -14.28 -8.78 4.72
C ASP A 602 -13.03 -7.90 4.60
N ASN A 603 -12.73 -7.15 5.66
CA ASN A 603 -11.59 -6.24 5.72
C ASN A 603 -10.24 -6.94 5.85
N LEU A 604 -10.21 -8.26 6.11
CA LEU A 604 -9.00 -9.07 6.22
C LEU A 604 -8.87 -10.13 5.12
N CYS A 605 -9.77 -10.15 4.12
CA CYS A 605 -9.82 -11.20 3.10
C CYS A 605 -8.49 -11.39 2.33
N LEU A 606 -7.71 -10.33 2.19
CA LEU A 606 -6.42 -10.34 1.50
C LEU A 606 -5.27 -10.90 2.34
N MET A 607 -5.46 -11.03 3.65
CA MET A 607 -4.45 -11.46 4.65
C MET A 607 -4.53 -12.95 5.00
N GLY A 608 -5.47 -13.69 4.41
CA GLY A 608 -5.71 -15.11 4.71
C GLY A 608 -4.65 -16.04 4.10
N GLY A 609 -4.06 -16.93 4.92
CA GLY A 609 -3.14 -18.00 4.49
C GLY A 609 -1.66 -17.56 4.41
N GLU A 610 -0.75 -18.40 4.91
CA GLU A 610 0.68 -18.07 5.00
C GLU A 610 1.36 -17.95 3.62
N HIS A 611 1.01 -18.81 2.68
CA HIS A 611 1.48 -18.72 1.28
C HIS A 611 0.95 -17.50 0.52
N VAL A 612 -0.15 -16.90 1.00
CA VAL A 612 -0.74 -15.69 0.39
C VAL A 612 0.01 -14.44 0.86
N ARG A 613 0.52 -14.42 2.11
CA ARG A 613 1.32 -13.31 2.67
C ARG A 613 2.60 -13.06 1.90
N ARG A 614 3.22 -14.10 1.33
CA ARG A 614 4.49 -13.99 0.59
C ARG A 614 4.33 -13.51 -0.85
N ARG A 615 3.09 -13.34 -1.34
CA ARG A 615 2.83 -12.86 -2.70
C ARG A 615 2.64 -11.35 -2.71
N PRO A 616 3.30 -10.62 -3.62
CA PRO A 616 3.07 -9.19 -3.77
C PRO A 616 1.59 -8.95 -4.06
N THR A 617 1.02 -7.94 -3.41
CA THR A 617 -0.42 -7.66 -3.43
C THR A 617 -0.62 -6.15 -3.44
N LEU A 618 -1.43 -5.61 -4.36
CA LEU A 618 -1.85 -4.21 -4.31
C LEU A 618 -3.34 -4.12 -3.96
N PRO A 619 -3.70 -3.61 -2.77
CA PRO A 619 -5.09 -3.52 -2.36
C PRO A 619 -5.83 -2.41 -3.11
N ALA A 620 -7.11 -2.62 -3.40
CA ALA A 620 -7.96 -1.58 -3.95
C ALA A 620 -8.15 -0.44 -2.93
N VAL A 621 -7.52 0.72 -3.19
CA VAL A 621 -7.47 1.87 -2.27
C VAL A 621 -8.85 2.30 -1.79
N HIS A 622 -9.85 2.34 -2.67
CA HIS A 622 -11.23 2.71 -2.32
C HIS A 622 -11.86 1.72 -1.33
N ILE A 623 -11.62 0.41 -1.52
CA ILE A 623 -12.18 -0.63 -0.66
C ILE A 623 -11.47 -0.65 0.69
N LEU A 624 -10.14 -0.53 0.71
CA LEU A 624 -9.37 -0.42 1.95
C LEU A 624 -9.80 0.80 2.77
N THR A 625 -9.96 1.95 2.10
CA THR A 625 -10.44 3.19 2.73
C THR A 625 -11.85 3.02 3.27
N MET A 626 -12.76 2.41 2.50
CA MET A 626 -14.12 2.11 2.94
C MET A 626 -14.13 1.27 4.23
N HIS A 627 -13.31 0.20 4.31
CA HIS A 627 -13.21 -0.65 5.50
C HIS A 627 -12.74 0.13 6.74
N ILE A 628 -11.71 0.97 6.59
CA ILE A 628 -11.21 1.81 7.68
C ILE A 628 -12.27 2.81 8.12
N GLN A 629 -12.93 3.46 7.16
CA GLN A 629 -14.02 4.41 7.44
C GLN A 629 -15.21 3.74 8.13
N GLN A 630 -15.53 2.49 7.83
CA GLN A 630 -16.58 1.73 8.53
C GLN A 630 -16.22 1.48 9.98
N LEU A 631 -14.96 1.15 10.28
CA LEU A 631 -14.48 0.98 11.65
C LEU A 631 -14.49 2.30 12.44
N GLU A 632 -14.28 3.43 11.78
CA GLU A 632 -14.32 4.76 12.40
C GLU A 632 -15.74 5.19 12.82
N ILE A 633 -16.80 4.60 12.25
CA ILE A 633 -18.19 4.94 12.58
C ILE A 633 -18.49 4.67 14.07
N GLY A 634 -19.18 5.61 14.71
CA GLY A 634 -19.60 5.53 16.12
C GLY A 634 -18.57 6.06 17.12
N ALA A 635 -18.98 6.22 18.37
CA ALA A 635 -18.17 6.86 19.41
C ALA A 635 -16.92 6.03 19.79
N PHE A 636 -15.76 6.70 19.79
CA PHE A 636 -14.49 6.17 20.31
C PHE A 636 -14.44 6.11 21.83
N THR A 637 -15.29 6.87 22.52
CA THR A 637 -15.35 6.93 23.98
C THR A 637 -16.56 6.19 24.55
N LEU A 638 -16.43 5.78 25.81
CA LEU A 638 -17.53 5.37 26.67
C LEU A 638 -18.21 6.60 27.28
N THR A 639 -19.34 6.41 27.96
CA THR A 639 -20.03 7.47 28.71
C THR A 639 -19.17 8.06 29.83
N SER A 640 -18.17 7.33 30.31
CA SER A 640 -17.17 7.80 31.28
C SER A 640 -16.12 8.75 30.67
N GLY A 641 -16.07 8.90 29.34
CA GLY A 641 -15.00 9.62 28.64
C GLY A 641 -13.76 8.76 28.31
N ALA A 642 -13.65 7.54 28.85
CA ALA A 642 -12.56 6.62 28.52
C ALA A 642 -12.66 6.11 27.06
N TYR A 643 -11.52 5.95 26.39
CA TYR A 643 -11.45 5.51 24.99
C TYR A 643 -11.47 3.99 24.86
N LYS A 644 -12.17 3.46 23.85
CA LYS A 644 -12.36 2.01 23.62
C LYS A 644 -11.17 1.41 22.88
N TRP A 645 -10.32 0.68 23.60
CA TRP A 645 -9.15 0.01 23.03
C TRP A 645 -9.48 -1.05 21.96
N PRO A 646 -10.51 -1.91 22.08
CA PRO A 646 -10.83 -2.89 21.03
C PRO A 646 -11.12 -2.26 19.66
N LYS A 647 -11.76 -1.08 19.65
CA LYS A 647 -12.00 -0.33 18.42
C LYS A 647 -10.68 0.18 17.82
N LEU A 648 -9.84 0.82 18.63
CA LEU A 648 -8.52 1.31 18.20
C LEU A 648 -7.61 0.16 17.72
N ARG A 649 -7.56 -0.95 18.45
CA ARG A 649 -6.83 -2.18 18.10
C ARG A 649 -7.28 -2.73 16.75
N THR A 650 -8.59 -2.76 16.48
CA THR A 650 -9.14 -3.25 15.20
C THR A 650 -8.76 -2.32 14.04
N ILE A 651 -8.82 -1.00 14.24
CA ILE A 651 -8.37 -0.02 13.24
C ILE A 651 -6.88 -0.18 12.97
N ALA A 652 -6.06 -0.30 14.01
CA ALA A 652 -4.62 -0.54 13.89
C ALA A 652 -4.30 -1.81 13.10
N LYS A 653 -5.05 -2.89 13.36
CA LYS A 653 -4.93 -4.15 12.64
C LYS A 653 -5.28 -4.01 11.16
N VAL A 654 -6.36 -3.31 10.82
CA VAL A 654 -6.73 -3.14 9.41
C VAL A 654 -5.75 -2.24 8.68
N VAL A 655 -5.31 -1.15 9.30
CA VAL A 655 -4.41 -0.18 8.66
C VAL A 655 -2.98 -0.69 8.52
N SER A 656 -2.52 -1.57 9.41
CA SER A 656 -1.18 -2.19 9.32
C SER A 656 -1.00 -3.07 8.07
N GLN A 657 -2.10 -3.50 7.44
CA GLN A 657 -2.06 -4.20 6.15
C GLN A 657 -1.35 -3.40 5.06
N VAL A 658 -1.36 -2.05 5.13
CA VAL A 658 -0.64 -1.20 4.16
C VAL A 658 0.84 -1.55 4.13
N HIS A 659 1.48 -1.67 5.31
CA HIS A 659 2.88 -2.08 5.38
C HIS A 659 3.09 -3.56 5.04
N ALA A 660 2.13 -4.43 5.39
CA ALA A 660 2.19 -5.84 4.99
C ALA A 660 2.26 -6.00 3.46
N PHE A 661 1.44 -5.24 2.73
CA PHE A 661 1.42 -5.24 1.27
C PHE A 661 2.59 -4.50 0.61
N GLN A 662 3.33 -3.69 1.37
CA GLN A 662 4.55 -3.02 0.89
C GLN A 662 5.81 -3.88 1.05
N GLU A 663 5.81 -4.87 1.96
CA GLU A 663 6.98 -5.71 2.24
C GLU A 663 7.40 -6.56 1.03
N THR A 664 6.43 -7.08 0.26
CA THR A 664 6.70 -7.86 -0.95
C THR A 664 6.36 -7.06 -2.20
N VAL A 665 7.37 -6.83 -3.05
CA VAL A 665 7.24 -6.06 -4.29
C VAL A 665 7.18 -6.95 -5.52
N TYR A 666 6.47 -6.47 -6.55
CA TYR A 666 6.48 -7.06 -7.88
C TYR A 666 7.85 -6.89 -8.53
N SER A 667 8.36 -7.99 -9.08
CA SER A 667 9.65 -8.09 -9.76
C SER A 667 9.52 -8.12 -11.29
N PHE A 668 8.50 -7.45 -11.85
CA PHE A 668 8.35 -7.35 -13.30
C PHE A 668 9.40 -6.42 -13.92
N THR A 669 9.78 -6.69 -15.15
CA THR A 669 10.72 -5.83 -15.89
C THR A 669 10.04 -4.52 -16.29
N PRO A 670 10.56 -3.35 -15.89
CA PRO A 670 9.99 -2.07 -16.29
C PRO A 670 10.25 -1.80 -17.77
N ASP A 671 9.22 -1.31 -18.46
CA ASP A 671 9.28 -0.80 -19.83
C ASP A 671 9.01 0.71 -19.80
N PRO A 672 10.06 1.56 -19.81
CA PRO A 672 9.90 3.01 -19.66
C PRO A 672 9.07 3.65 -20.79
N GLY A 673 9.16 3.11 -22.01
CA GLY A 673 8.43 3.63 -23.17
C GLY A 673 6.93 3.40 -23.02
N LEU A 674 6.54 2.16 -22.72
CA LEU A 674 5.14 1.83 -22.47
C LEU A 674 4.59 2.56 -21.23
N GLN A 675 5.36 2.64 -20.15
CA GLN A 675 4.95 3.36 -18.95
C GLN A 675 4.75 4.86 -19.21
N ALA A 676 5.64 5.52 -19.95
CA ALA A 676 5.49 6.93 -20.31
C ALA A 676 4.22 7.15 -21.16
N TYR A 677 4.00 6.29 -22.15
CA TYR A 677 2.79 6.31 -22.97
C TYR A 677 1.50 6.16 -22.12
N ILE A 678 1.44 5.15 -21.24
CA ILE A 678 0.29 4.93 -20.36
C ILE A 678 0.05 6.12 -19.43
N ARG A 679 1.10 6.64 -18.78
CA ARG A 679 0.99 7.83 -17.90
C ARG A 679 0.42 9.02 -18.66
N LEU A 680 0.90 9.28 -19.88
CA LEU A 680 0.42 10.37 -20.73
C LEU A 680 -1.07 10.21 -21.08
N ARG A 681 -1.49 8.99 -21.49
CA ARG A 681 -2.89 8.71 -21.82
C ARG A 681 -3.81 8.87 -20.61
N ILE A 682 -3.43 8.33 -19.45
CA ILE A 682 -4.18 8.48 -18.20
C ILE A 682 -4.29 9.96 -17.84
N ALA A 683 -3.19 10.71 -17.85
CA ALA A 683 -3.20 12.13 -17.50
C ALA A 683 -4.12 12.93 -18.43
N HIS A 684 -4.05 12.69 -19.74
CA HIS A 684 -4.86 13.39 -20.74
C HIS A 684 -6.37 13.10 -20.59
N LEU A 685 -6.73 11.85 -20.35
CA LEU A 685 -8.13 11.42 -20.27
C LEU A 685 -8.70 11.46 -18.84
N SER A 686 -7.89 11.75 -17.82
CA SER A 686 -8.31 11.79 -16.41
C SER A 686 -9.46 12.76 -16.12
N GLY A 687 -9.50 13.90 -16.81
CA GLY A 687 -10.46 14.99 -16.57
C GLY A 687 -11.59 15.08 -17.60
N CYS A 688 -11.64 14.18 -18.59
CA CYS A 688 -12.64 14.24 -19.64
C CYS A 688 -14.05 13.93 -19.12
N ASP A 689 -15.03 14.69 -19.60
CA ASP A 689 -16.44 14.46 -19.33
C ASP A 689 -16.96 13.36 -20.27
N ILE A 690 -17.11 12.14 -19.74
CA ILE A 690 -17.55 10.97 -20.50
C ILE A 690 -18.91 11.18 -21.19
N PRO A 691 -19.95 11.74 -20.52
CA PRO A 691 -21.18 12.17 -21.18
C PRO A 691 -20.99 13.06 -22.41
N LEU A 692 -20.13 14.08 -22.32
CA LEU A 692 -19.86 14.96 -23.46
C LEU A 692 -19.16 14.21 -24.60
N LEU A 693 -18.17 13.38 -24.30
CA LEU A 693 -17.50 12.53 -25.29
C LEU A 693 -18.46 11.57 -25.99
N ALA A 694 -19.43 11.03 -25.25
CA ALA A 694 -20.45 10.14 -25.78
C ALA A 694 -21.42 10.87 -26.72
N ALA A 695 -21.82 12.10 -26.38
CA ALA A 695 -22.70 12.92 -27.20
C ALA A 695 -22.06 13.31 -28.53
N ASP A 696 -20.74 13.52 -28.56
CA ASP A 696 -20.00 13.80 -29.80
C ASP A 696 -19.91 12.57 -30.72
N ASN A 697 -20.14 11.37 -30.20
CA ASN A 697 -20.02 10.11 -30.92
C ASN A 697 -21.35 9.34 -30.99
N GLU A 698 -22.41 10.03 -31.44
CA GLU A 698 -23.79 9.51 -31.47
C GLU A 698 -23.97 8.21 -32.28
N ALA A 699 -23.05 7.89 -33.20
CA ALA A 699 -23.06 6.66 -33.98
C ALA A 699 -22.95 5.39 -33.12
N ASN A 700 -22.46 5.52 -31.89
CA ASN A 700 -22.19 4.41 -30.97
C ASN A 700 -23.37 4.01 -30.09
N PHE A 701 -24.49 4.74 -30.10
CA PHE A 701 -25.63 4.48 -29.22
C PHE A 701 -26.88 4.07 -30.04
N HIS A 702 -27.66 3.13 -29.51
CA HIS A 702 -28.89 2.69 -30.16
C HIS A 702 -29.94 3.82 -30.15
N HIS A 703 -30.35 4.28 -31.34
CA HIS A 703 -31.47 5.20 -31.47
C HIS A 703 -32.81 4.51 -31.24
N ASN A 704 -33.64 5.06 -30.34
CA ASN A 704 -35.07 4.74 -30.30
C ASN A 704 -35.76 5.33 -31.55
N PRO A 705 -36.68 4.59 -32.22
CA PRO A 705 -37.29 5.03 -33.47
C PRO A 705 -38.14 6.30 -33.34
N THR A 706 -38.66 6.60 -32.15
CA THR A 706 -39.38 7.85 -31.82
C THR A 706 -38.48 9.07 -31.87
N ASP A 707 -37.21 8.92 -31.50
CA ASP A 707 -36.24 10.02 -31.42
C ASP A 707 -35.75 10.48 -32.81
N ARG A 708 -35.88 9.60 -33.80
CA ARG A 708 -35.60 9.87 -35.22
C ARG A 708 -36.59 10.88 -35.81
N HIS A 709 -37.82 10.92 -35.31
CA HIS A 709 -38.86 11.83 -35.80
C HIS A 709 -38.70 13.22 -35.19
N THR A 710 -38.47 13.31 -33.88
CA THR A 710 -38.16 14.56 -33.16
C THR A 710 -36.88 15.22 -33.68
N ARG A 711 -35.84 14.44 -34.00
CA ARG A 711 -34.61 14.97 -34.62
C ARG A 711 -34.79 15.41 -36.06
N ARG A 712 -35.57 14.69 -36.88
CA ARG A 712 -35.93 15.20 -38.22
C ARG A 712 -36.62 16.56 -38.10
N ILE A 713 -37.53 16.72 -37.14
CA ILE A 713 -38.20 18.00 -36.91
C ILE A 713 -37.19 19.06 -36.44
N GLN A 714 -36.29 18.75 -35.52
CA GLN A 714 -35.26 19.68 -35.02
C GLN A 714 -34.21 20.06 -36.08
N ASP A 715 -33.73 19.12 -36.90
CA ASP A 715 -32.80 19.39 -38.00
C ASP A 715 -33.45 20.17 -39.13
N THR A 716 -34.75 19.94 -39.36
CA THR A 716 -35.52 20.74 -40.31
C THR A 716 -35.72 22.14 -39.76
N LEU A 717 -36.01 22.30 -38.47
CA LEU A 717 -36.06 23.60 -37.78
C LEU A 717 -34.73 24.34 -37.78
N LYS A 718 -33.60 23.64 -37.54
CA LYS A 718 -32.26 24.23 -37.60
C LYS A 718 -31.89 24.66 -39.02
N ARG A 719 -32.21 23.85 -40.04
CA ARG A 719 -32.00 24.22 -41.46
C ARG A 719 -32.86 25.41 -41.87
N VAL A 720 -34.13 25.44 -41.48
CA VAL A 720 -35.05 26.56 -41.74
C VAL A 720 -34.54 27.84 -41.04
N LYS A 721 -34.10 27.74 -39.78
CA LYS A 721 -33.53 28.87 -39.05
C LYS A 721 -32.25 29.42 -39.67
N ALA A 722 -31.42 28.55 -40.24
CA ALA A 722 -30.22 28.93 -40.98
C ALA A 722 -30.51 29.47 -42.40
N THR A 723 -31.72 29.31 -42.92
CA THR A 723 -32.14 29.93 -44.21
C THR A 723 -32.76 31.32 -44.03
N PHE A 724 -33.00 31.74 -42.78
CA PHE A 724 -33.54 33.04 -42.41
C PHE A 724 -32.52 33.95 -41.69
N GLN A 725 -31.25 33.56 -41.66
CA GLN A 725 -30.09 34.42 -41.37
C GLN A 725 -29.31 34.61 -42.66
#